data_AF-A0A8H4J2Q9-F1
#
_entry.id   AF-A0A8H4J2Q9-F1
#
_cell.length_a   1.000
_cell.length_b   1.000
_cell.length_c   1.000
_cell.angle_alpha   90.00
_cell.angle_beta   90.00
_cell.angle_gamma   90.00
#
_symmetry.space_group_name_H-M   'P 1'
#
loop_
_entity.id
_entity.type
_entity.pdbx_description
1 polymer ?
#
loop_
_entity_poly.entity_id
_entity_poly.type
_entity_poly.pdbx_seq_one_letter_code
_entity_poly.pdbx_strand_id
1 'polypeptide(L)'
;MASNGAPTSFKTQLFINNEYVDAKSGETFPLHNPHDESVLHPAIPIAGQADVDAAVDSARAAFKTGPWRNFTAKQRAAVMHKFADLMEAQADELGQLETLAMGQPAMVSGLMVRWSVDTWRYYAGWADKIAGQTFPEEDGTYRIVRYEPLGVCACIGAWNASATTFAWKVAPAIAAGNTVIYKPSEKAPLGLLALGDLVAQAGFPPGVINIVSGPGTTGSLLAHHPRVAKISFTGSAATGRRIQAAATASNMKRVTLELGGKSPALVFDDADLDNAVAHCSRGFLLNSGQVCIAASRTFVHAAVADAFVGRLKAAFEGAAAGMRDPGALEDPLLRLGPLADRAQFERVMGFIERGRGEADILTGGGRVGEKGLYVEPTIFVNPKPGAEIWRDEIFGPVSTVRTFETEEEAVELANDTEYGLSATLYTSSISRALRVSSKLEAGTVGVNSSFSPNPQTPFGGWKQSGQGRELGFQGLLAYLDTKTVHIKADDPTGIDFPLFEGVTCVPPSDARPDANCILGGYPSYVVNVTSVAKIQLAVNFARNRILRLIVKNKGHDFDAKSTGAGALSIWTHHLNDIQHIPSYTSGGNSGPALKIGAGVETLQVYEAADALNLHVVGGIARTVGLGGGYIAGGGHSPLFSQYGMAADQVLALEVVLPNGTFVSVVENTNSGLFGEEVAAPMASFSTSASVSNATFWSGIDAFFATFPSYADAGMYTYYTISCTNTTTCSLAVNPLWANNMTSAQLEAFHAPFFAALTALGIGVQNPVYSVYDGVLSALETTFPASTEVVGTWTYHTGSRLFPRANWAGAAGMTIGYNVRAAPNPSVSQDNAVNAAWREALCHAMLGAVWAADAAPAGVAAANRRLTEQLQIWRDVSPGAGAYMSEADVNEPGFQHSFYGDNYERLYALKQEVDPWGLLYAPTAVGSEDWYVTGQIEYYPTQNGRLCPKQ
;
A
#
# COMPACT_ATOMS: atom_id res chain seq x y z
N MET A 1 -38.07 -23.93 46.39
CA MET A 1 -38.89 -23.65 45.19
C MET A 1 -38.41 -22.32 44.60
N ALA A 2 -37.71 -22.39 43.47
CA ALA A 2 -37.43 -21.29 42.55
C ALA A 2 -37.06 -21.95 41.20
N SER A 3 -37.99 -22.79 40.71
CA SER A 3 -37.82 -23.58 39.49
C SER A 3 -38.26 -22.76 38.28
N ASN A 4 -37.29 -22.48 37.41
CA ASN A 4 -37.36 -21.98 36.02
C ASN A 4 -36.26 -20.92 35.85
N GLY A 5 -35.03 -21.37 35.57
CA GLY A 5 -33.84 -20.53 35.40
C GLY A 5 -33.79 -19.78 34.06
N ALA A 6 -34.89 -19.15 33.66
CA ALA A 6 -34.88 -18.23 32.53
C ALA A 6 -34.27 -16.88 32.97
N PRO A 7 -33.35 -16.27 32.21
CA PRO A 7 -32.86 -14.93 32.50
C PRO A 7 -34.02 -13.92 32.61
N THR A 8 -34.03 -13.11 33.69
CA THR A 8 -35.24 -12.44 34.18
C THR A 8 -35.79 -11.27 33.33
N SER A 9 -35.13 -10.91 32.22
CA SER A 9 -35.68 -10.02 31.18
C SER A 9 -34.75 -10.00 29.96
N PHE A 10 -35.21 -10.47 28.80
CA PHE A 10 -34.53 -10.28 27.51
C PHE A 10 -35.50 -9.68 26.48
N LYS A 11 -35.03 -8.72 25.69
CA LYS A 11 -35.86 -8.00 24.72
C LYS A 11 -35.99 -8.80 23.44
N THR A 12 -37.23 -9.05 23.03
CA THR A 12 -37.58 -9.80 21.81
C THR A 12 -38.15 -8.91 20.70
N GLN A 13 -38.24 -7.60 20.93
CA GLN A 13 -38.62 -6.58 19.96
C GLN A 13 -37.62 -6.47 18.80
N LEU A 14 -38.04 -5.87 17.68
CA LEU A 14 -37.14 -5.56 16.57
C LEU A 14 -36.13 -4.49 17.02
N PHE A 15 -34.87 -4.57 16.57
CA PHE A 15 -33.86 -3.57 16.88
C PHE A 15 -33.53 -2.75 15.64
N ILE A 16 -34.00 -1.50 15.59
CA ILE A 16 -33.85 -0.60 14.43
C ILE A 16 -33.36 0.75 14.94
N ASN A 17 -32.38 1.36 14.26
CA ASN A 17 -31.89 2.69 14.61
C ASN A 17 -31.36 2.85 16.05
N ASN A 18 -30.73 1.81 16.61
CA ASN A 18 -30.33 1.68 18.03
C ASN A 18 -31.48 1.65 19.05
N GLU A 19 -32.73 1.47 18.62
CA GLU A 19 -33.91 1.40 19.48
C GLU A 19 -34.62 0.05 19.32
N TYR A 20 -35.25 -0.41 20.41
CA TYR A 20 -36.14 -1.56 20.37
C TYR A 20 -37.56 -1.09 20.04
N VAL A 21 -38.15 -1.67 18.99
CA VAL A 21 -39.45 -1.26 18.43
C VAL A 21 -40.34 -2.47 18.17
N ASP A 22 -41.64 -2.29 18.34
CA ASP A 22 -42.65 -3.30 18.02
C ASP A 22 -42.81 -3.44 16.50
N ALA A 23 -43.14 -4.65 16.02
CA ALA A 23 -43.47 -4.87 14.62
C ALA A 23 -44.78 -4.16 14.26
N LYS A 24 -44.79 -3.37 13.18
CA LYS A 24 -45.92 -2.52 12.78
C LYS A 24 -47.20 -3.31 12.42
N SER A 25 -47.07 -4.58 12.08
CA SER A 25 -48.20 -5.48 11.82
C SER A 25 -48.87 -6.03 13.10
N GLY A 26 -48.14 -6.04 14.23
CA GLY A 26 -48.53 -6.79 15.42
C GLY A 26 -48.48 -8.32 15.25
N GLU A 27 -48.01 -8.84 14.10
CA GLU A 27 -47.89 -10.28 13.86
C GLU A 27 -46.75 -10.88 14.69
N THR A 28 -46.99 -12.06 15.26
CA THR A 28 -46.05 -12.75 16.14
C THR A 28 -46.10 -14.27 15.93
N PHE A 29 -45.10 -15.00 16.42
CA PHE A 29 -45.09 -16.47 16.47
C PHE A 29 -44.61 -16.99 17.84
N PRO A 30 -45.10 -18.16 18.30
CA PRO A 30 -44.58 -18.81 19.51
C PRO A 30 -43.24 -19.49 19.24
N LEU A 31 -42.32 -19.37 20.20
CA LEU A 31 -41.07 -20.11 20.25
C LEU A 31 -41.19 -21.21 21.30
N HIS A 32 -40.80 -22.43 20.93
CA HIS A 32 -40.85 -23.61 21.79
C HIS A 32 -39.44 -24.06 22.19
N ASN A 33 -39.29 -24.58 23.40
CA ASN A 33 -38.05 -25.21 23.86
C ASN A 33 -37.99 -26.66 23.32
N PRO A 34 -36.98 -27.05 22.53
CA PRO A 34 -36.89 -28.41 21.96
C PRO A 34 -36.56 -29.51 22.98
N HIS A 35 -36.16 -29.16 24.21
CA HIS A 35 -35.89 -30.13 25.28
C HIS A 35 -37.17 -30.75 25.86
N ASP A 36 -38.23 -29.97 26.05
CA ASP A 36 -39.48 -30.43 26.68
C ASP A 36 -40.75 -30.04 25.92
N GLU A 37 -40.60 -29.32 24.80
CA GLU A 37 -41.65 -28.79 23.91
C GLU A 37 -42.51 -27.66 24.52
N SER A 38 -42.15 -27.16 25.71
CA SER A 38 -42.81 -26.04 26.36
C SER A 38 -42.71 -24.75 25.54
N VAL A 39 -43.67 -23.84 25.71
CA VAL A 39 -43.61 -22.50 25.09
C VAL A 39 -42.59 -21.66 25.85
N LEU A 40 -41.46 -21.38 25.21
CA LEU A 40 -40.37 -20.56 25.75
C LEU A 40 -40.69 -19.06 25.67
N HIS A 41 -41.32 -18.63 24.58
CA HIS A 41 -41.83 -17.26 24.42
C HIS A 41 -43.09 -17.26 23.55
N PRO A 42 -44.22 -16.69 23.99
CA PRO A 42 -45.50 -16.86 23.30
C PRO A 42 -45.64 -16.05 22.01
N ALA A 43 -44.88 -14.95 21.86
CA ALA A 43 -45.15 -13.93 20.84
C ALA A 43 -43.86 -13.21 20.36
N ILE A 44 -42.97 -13.89 19.63
CA ILE A 44 -41.83 -13.24 18.95
C ILE A 44 -42.35 -12.46 17.73
N PRO A 45 -42.01 -11.16 17.55
CA PRO A 45 -42.51 -10.33 16.45
C PRO A 45 -42.07 -10.79 15.07
N ILE A 46 -42.92 -10.55 14.07
CA ILE A 46 -42.67 -10.76 12.65
C ILE A 46 -42.54 -9.41 11.95
N ALA A 47 -41.33 -9.06 11.50
CA ALA A 47 -41.11 -7.86 10.70
C ALA A 47 -41.76 -8.02 9.31
N GLY A 48 -42.76 -7.19 9.04
CA GLY A 48 -43.42 -7.09 7.74
C GLY A 48 -42.71 -6.11 6.80
N GLN A 49 -43.33 -5.82 5.65
CA GLN A 49 -42.77 -4.90 4.65
C GLN A 49 -42.42 -3.53 5.25
N ALA A 50 -43.34 -2.95 6.04
CA ALA A 50 -43.13 -1.63 6.64
C ALA A 50 -42.01 -1.59 7.70
N ASP A 51 -41.65 -2.73 8.28
CA ASP A 51 -40.54 -2.87 9.24
C ASP A 51 -39.21 -3.07 8.51
N VAL A 52 -39.21 -3.92 7.48
CA VAL A 52 -38.07 -4.12 6.57
C VAL A 52 -37.69 -2.81 5.86
N ASP A 53 -38.67 -2.05 5.37
CA ASP A 53 -38.44 -0.76 4.73
C ASP A 53 -37.81 0.23 5.72
N ALA A 54 -38.28 0.28 6.96
CA ALA A 54 -37.74 1.14 8.01
C ALA A 54 -36.31 0.73 8.43
N ALA A 55 -36.01 -0.56 8.52
CA ALA A 55 -34.66 -1.05 8.77
C ALA A 55 -33.71 -0.68 7.61
N VAL A 56 -34.16 -0.77 6.36
CA VAL A 56 -33.36 -0.34 5.21
C VAL A 56 -33.19 1.17 5.15
N ASP A 57 -34.21 1.95 5.50
CA ASP A 57 -34.09 3.41 5.56
C ASP A 57 -33.14 3.87 6.68
N SER A 58 -33.19 3.27 7.87
CA SER A 58 -32.21 3.52 8.92
C SER A 58 -30.79 3.13 8.49
N ALA A 59 -30.60 1.91 7.95
CA ALA A 59 -29.30 1.45 7.45
C ALA A 59 -28.74 2.33 6.31
N ARG A 60 -29.62 2.82 5.42
CA ARG A 60 -29.24 3.70 4.32
C ARG A 60 -28.92 5.11 4.79
N ALA A 61 -29.67 5.66 5.76
CA ALA A 61 -29.38 6.95 6.37
C ALA A 61 -28.01 6.90 7.06
N ALA A 62 -27.77 5.90 7.91
CA ALA A 62 -26.48 5.66 8.55
C ALA A 62 -25.32 5.58 7.54
N PHE A 63 -25.50 4.87 6.43
CA PHE A 63 -24.47 4.71 5.39
C PHE A 63 -24.25 5.93 4.50
N LYS A 64 -25.29 6.71 4.17
CA LYS A 64 -25.18 7.79 3.18
C LYS A 64 -24.93 9.16 3.78
N THR A 65 -25.57 9.47 4.90
CA THR A 65 -25.62 10.81 5.52
C THR A 65 -25.28 10.82 7.01
N GLY A 66 -25.34 9.66 7.68
CA GLY A 66 -24.93 9.50 9.07
C GLY A 66 -23.41 9.51 9.26
N PRO A 67 -22.94 9.56 10.52
CA PRO A 67 -21.51 9.70 10.82
C PRO A 67 -20.69 8.45 10.42
N TRP A 68 -21.32 7.29 10.27
CA TRP A 68 -20.63 6.02 9.96
C TRP A 68 -19.80 6.08 8.68
N ARG A 69 -20.28 6.77 7.64
CA ARG A 69 -19.53 6.97 6.39
C ARG A 69 -18.18 7.68 6.59
N ASN A 70 -18.10 8.51 7.62
CA ASN A 70 -16.93 9.31 7.97
C ASN A 70 -16.14 8.72 9.17
N PHE A 71 -16.54 7.55 9.70
CA PHE A 71 -15.73 6.86 10.70
C PHE A 71 -14.40 6.45 10.08
N THR A 72 -13.32 6.91 10.69
CA THR A 72 -11.98 6.38 10.40
C THR A 72 -11.94 4.88 10.68
N ALA A 73 -11.03 4.18 10.01
CA ALA A 73 -10.82 2.75 10.24
C ALA A 73 -10.56 2.42 11.73
N LYS A 74 -9.77 3.26 12.42
CA LYS A 74 -9.52 3.17 13.86
C LYS A 74 -10.80 3.30 14.70
N GLN A 75 -11.72 4.20 14.35
CA GLN A 75 -13.01 4.32 15.04
C GLN A 75 -13.89 3.08 14.82
N ARG A 76 -13.91 2.50 13.60
CA ARG A 76 -14.60 1.22 13.33
C ARG A 76 -14.02 0.08 14.17
N ALA A 77 -12.69 -0.09 14.16
CA ALA A 77 -12.01 -1.09 14.97
C ALA A 77 -12.32 -0.93 16.47
N ALA A 78 -12.32 0.31 17.00
CA ALA A 78 -12.59 0.57 18.41
C ALA A 78 -14.00 0.15 18.85
N VAL A 79 -15.04 0.46 18.07
CA VAL A 79 -16.42 0.03 18.40
C VAL A 79 -16.60 -1.49 18.22
N MET A 80 -15.91 -2.11 17.25
CA MET A 80 -15.92 -3.56 17.07
C MET A 80 -15.23 -4.31 18.22
N HIS A 81 -14.07 -3.83 18.71
CA HIS A 81 -13.42 -4.39 19.89
C HIS A 81 -14.29 -4.23 21.13
N LYS A 82 -14.85 -3.03 21.38
CA LYS A 82 -15.76 -2.82 22.51
C LYS A 82 -17.00 -3.72 22.45
N PHE A 83 -17.54 -3.96 21.25
CA PHE A 83 -18.65 -4.90 21.07
C PHE A 83 -18.24 -6.35 21.37
N ALA A 84 -17.04 -6.76 20.93
CA ALA A 84 -16.49 -8.07 21.25
C ALA A 84 -16.30 -8.26 22.76
N ASP A 85 -15.78 -7.25 23.47
CA ASP A 85 -15.58 -7.29 24.92
C ASP A 85 -16.93 -7.33 25.67
N LEU A 86 -17.95 -6.63 25.18
CA LEU A 86 -19.32 -6.70 25.71
C LEU A 86 -19.98 -8.08 25.46
N MET A 87 -19.79 -8.66 24.28
CA MET A 87 -20.24 -10.04 23.98
C MET A 87 -19.52 -11.08 24.84
N GLU A 88 -18.22 -10.90 25.11
CA GLU A 88 -17.44 -11.79 25.96
C GLU A 88 -17.90 -11.73 27.42
N ALA A 89 -18.17 -10.53 27.93
CA ALA A 89 -18.71 -10.32 29.27
C ALA A 89 -20.10 -10.94 29.48
N GLN A 90 -20.90 -11.09 28.41
CA GLN A 90 -22.21 -11.74 28.43
C GLN A 90 -22.24 -13.12 27.77
N ALA A 91 -21.08 -13.75 27.54
CA ALA A 91 -21.00 -14.96 26.72
C ALA A 91 -21.81 -16.14 27.28
N ASP A 92 -21.92 -16.25 28.60
CA ASP A 92 -22.68 -17.32 29.26
C ASP A 92 -24.19 -17.03 29.26
N GLU A 93 -24.63 -15.78 29.46
CA GLU A 93 -26.05 -15.37 29.36
C GLU A 93 -26.58 -15.53 27.91
N LEU A 94 -25.80 -15.08 26.92
CA LEU A 94 -26.11 -15.27 25.51
C LEU A 94 -26.11 -16.77 25.15
N GLY A 95 -25.16 -17.55 25.70
CA GLY A 95 -25.11 -19.00 25.55
C GLY A 95 -26.37 -19.69 26.08
N GLN A 96 -26.87 -19.29 27.27
CA GLN A 96 -28.10 -19.82 27.85
C GLN A 96 -29.34 -19.54 26.98
N LEU A 97 -29.45 -18.36 26.36
CA LEU A 97 -30.56 -18.06 25.45
C LEU A 97 -30.56 -18.98 24.21
N GLU A 98 -29.38 -19.33 23.68
CA GLU A 98 -29.25 -20.28 22.57
C GLU A 98 -29.49 -21.73 23.00
N THR A 99 -29.04 -22.12 24.20
CA THR A 99 -29.37 -23.40 24.83
C THR A 99 -30.88 -23.57 25.02
N LEU A 100 -31.59 -22.56 25.50
CA LEU A 100 -33.04 -22.60 25.68
C LEU A 100 -33.80 -22.67 24.36
N ALA A 101 -33.38 -21.90 23.35
CA ALA A 101 -34.07 -21.83 22.06
C ALA A 101 -33.78 -23.03 21.15
N MET A 102 -32.56 -23.58 21.17
CA MET A 102 -32.11 -24.62 20.24
C MET A 102 -31.86 -25.99 20.91
N GLY A 103 -31.76 -26.04 22.23
CA GLY A 103 -31.52 -27.28 22.99
C GLY A 103 -30.04 -27.68 23.06
N GLN A 104 -29.12 -26.86 22.55
CA GLN A 104 -27.69 -27.10 22.67
C GLN A 104 -27.27 -27.25 24.14
N PRO A 105 -26.41 -28.22 24.51
CA PRO A 105 -25.79 -28.23 25.83
C PRO A 105 -25.05 -26.92 26.09
N ALA A 106 -25.18 -26.34 27.29
CA ALA A 106 -24.73 -24.98 27.62
C ALA A 106 -23.26 -24.70 27.28
N MET A 107 -22.40 -25.70 27.48
CA MET A 107 -20.98 -25.67 27.09
C MET A 107 -20.78 -25.40 25.58
N VAL A 108 -21.61 -25.99 24.71
CA VAL A 108 -21.51 -25.83 23.25
C VAL A 108 -21.92 -24.42 22.85
N SER A 109 -23.05 -23.92 23.36
CA SER A 109 -23.53 -22.56 23.06
C SER A 109 -22.59 -21.49 23.59
N GLY A 110 -22.14 -21.59 24.84
CA GLY A 110 -21.16 -20.67 25.43
C GLY A 110 -19.81 -20.67 24.69
N LEU A 111 -19.40 -21.81 24.11
CA LEU A 111 -18.21 -21.88 23.25
C LEU A 111 -18.44 -21.22 21.89
N MET A 112 -19.61 -21.40 21.26
CA MET A 112 -19.97 -20.73 20.00
C MET A 112 -20.04 -19.21 20.15
N VAL A 113 -20.53 -18.69 21.28
CA VAL A 113 -20.49 -17.23 21.55
C VAL A 113 -19.05 -16.75 21.70
N ARG A 114 -18.18 -17.47 22.42
CA ARG A 114 -16.75 -17.12 22.55
C ARG A 114 -16.02 -17.15 21.19
N TRP A 115 -16.25 -18.14 20.32
CA TRP A 115 -15.73 -18.13 18.94
C TRP A 115 -16.23 -16.95 18.09
N SER A 116 -17.41 -16.41 18.43
CA SER A 116 -17.97 -15.23 17.77
C SER A 116 -17.20 -13.97 18.18
N VAL A 117 -16.78 -13.85 19.45
CA VAL A 117 -15.90 -12.78 19.96
C VAL A 117 -14.57 -12.74 19.19
N ASP A 118 -13.93 -13.90 18.99
CA ASP A 118 -12.68 -13.99 18.23
C ASP A 118 -12.84 -13.54 16.77
N THR A 119 -13.99 -13.84 16.16
CA THR A 119 -14.31 -13.37 14.80
C THR A 119 -14.45 -11.85 14.75
N TRP A 120 -15.10 -11.23 15.75
CA TRP A 120 -15.20 -9.77 15.86
C TRP A 120 -13.83 -9.12 16.06
N ARG A 121 -12.98 -9.67 16.95
CA ARG A 121 -11.62 -9.18 17.20
C ARG A 121 -10.73 -9.30 15.95
N TYR A 122 -10.84 -10.42 15.21
CA TYR A 122 -10.14 -10.62 13.94
C TYR A 122 -10.51 -9.56 12.90
N TYR A 123 -11.80 -9.33 12.66
CA TYR A 123 -12.22 -8.34 11.66
C TYR A 123 -12.07 -6.88 12.12
N ALA A 124 -12.09 -6.60 13.43
CA ALA A 124 -11.68 -5.30 13.95
C ALA A 124 -10.23 -4.98 13.56
N GLY A 125 -9.34 -6.00 13.66
CA GLY A 125 -7.97 -5.93 13.19
C GLY A 125 -7.79 -5.71 11.68
N TRP A 126 -8.81 -5.97 10.87
CA TRP A 126 -8.80 -5.73 9.42
C TRP A 126 -9.33 -4.35 9.00
N ALA A 127 -10.03 -3.62 9.88
CA ALA A 127 -10.76 -2.41 9.49
C ALA A 127 -9.86 -1.30 8.88
N ASP A 128 -8.56 -1.29 9.23
CA ASP A 128 -7.51 -0.39 8.73
C ASP A 128 -6.50 -1.05 7.78
N LYS A 129 -6.67 -2.33 7.43
CA LYS A 129 -5.76 -3.12 6.58
C LYS A 129 -6.36 -3.50 5.22
N ILE A 130 -7.44 -2.82 4.83
CA ILE A 130 -8.04 -2.92 3.49
C ILE A 130 -7.24 -2.03 2.54
N ALA A 131 -6.06 -2.51 2.12
CA ALA A 131 -5.24 -1.81 1.14
C ALA A 131 -5.90 -1.84 -0.24
N GLY A 132 -5.80 -0.72 -0.97
CA GLY A 132 -6.09 -0.69 -2.41
C GLY A 132 -4.96 -1.31 -3.22
N GLN A 133 -5.04 -1.15 -4.55
CA GLN A 133 -3.94 -1.48 -5.46
C GLN A 133 -3.49 -0.20 -6.17
N THR A 134 -2.21 -0.11 -6.50
CA THR A 134 -1.61 0.95 -7.30
C THR A 134 -0.85 0.29 -8.44
N PHE A 135 -1.01 0.78 -9.66
CA PHE A 135 -0.29 0.29 -10.83
C PHE A 135 0.65 1.39 -11.32
N PRO A 136 1.82 1.03 -11.88
CA PRO A 136 2.74 2.00 -12.45
C PRO A 136 2.07 2.81 -13.57
N GLU A 137 2.67 3.97 -13.83
CA GLU A 137 2.34 4.81 -14.97
C GLU A 137 3.16 4.31 -16.17
N GLU A 138 2.49 3.95 -17.26
CA GLU A 138 3.10 3.39 -18.49
C GLU A 138 2.65 4.15 -19.77
N ASP A 139 1.79 5.17 -19.64
CA ASP A 139 1.04 5.80 -20.74
C ASP A 139 0.44 7.19 -20.39
N GLY A 140 1.05 7.93 -19.47
CA GLY A 140 0.56 9.20 -18.93
C GLY A 140 -0.62 9.07 -17.96
N THR A 141 -0.99 7.85 -17.56
CA THR A 141 -2.13 7.59 -16.68
C THR A 141 -1.73 6.81 -15.41
N TYR A 142 -1.76 7.49 -14.26
CA TYR A 142 -1.65 6.81 -12.98
C TYR A 142 -2.96 6.06 -12.65
N ARG A 143 -2.87 4.83 -12.15
CA ARG A 143 -4.02 3.94 -11.94
C ARG A 143 -4.04 3.43 -10.51
N ILE A 144 -5.19 3.60 -9.85
CA ILE A 144 -5.44 3.05 -8.51
C ILE A 144 -6.74 2.27 -8.47
N VAL A 145 -6.78 1.17 -7.72
CA VAL A 145 -8.01 0.47 -7.34
C VAL A 145 -8.25 0.70 -5.86
N ARG A 146 -9.42 1.25 -5.53
CA ARG A 146 -9.89 1.41 -4.15
C ARG A 146 -10.97 0.37 -3.87
N TYR A 147 -10.94 -0.20 -2.68
CA TYR A 147 -12.03 -1.04 -2.19
C TYR A 147 -13.01 -0.17 -1.37
N GLU A 148 -14.25 -0.05 -1.83
CA GLU A 148 -15.31 0.72 -1.17
C GLU A 148 -16.41 -0.20 -0.61
N PRO A 149 -17.08 0.14 0.50
CA PRO A 149 -18.23 -0.61 0.99
C PRO A 149 -19.40 -0.60 0.00
N LEU A 150 -20.11 -1.73 -0.09
CA LEU A 150 -21.31 -1.93 -0.91
C LEU A 150 -22.51 -1.07 -0.46
N GLY A 151 -22.63 -0.82 0.85
CA GLY A 151 -23.73 -0.10 1.46
C GLY A 151 -24.58 -0.98 2.37
N VAL A 152 -25.89 -1.03 2.12
CA VAL A 152 -26.81 -1.82 2.96
C VAL A 152 -26.72 -3.31 2.62
N CYS A 153 -26.28 -4.11 3.58
CA CYS A 153 -26.13 -5.55 3.47
C CYS A 153 -27.20 -6.27 4.31
N ALA A 154 -28.05 -7.07 3.67
CA ALA A 154 -28.96 -7.98 4.37
C ALA A 154 -28.23 -9.29 4.70
N CYS A 155 -28.27 -9.72 5.96
CA CYS A 155 -27.61 -10.94 6.42
C CYS A 155 -28.66 -11.86 7.06
N ILE A 156 -28.78 -13.09 6.59
CA ILE A 156 -29.77 -14.07 7.07
C ILE A 156 -29.02 -15.25 7.66
N GLY A 157 -29.18 -15.47 8.96
CA GLY A 157 -28.49 -16.50 9.73
C GLY A 157 -29.24 -17.83 9.79
N ALA A 158 -28.48 -18.89 10.08
CA ALA A 158 -29.03 -20.20 10.43
C ALA A 158 -29.22 -20.31 11.96
N TRP A 159 -30.04 -21.26 12.39
CA TRP A 159 -30.34 -21.52 13.80
C TRP A 159 -29.30 -22.39 14.50
N ASN A 160 -28.48 -23.15 13.76
CA ASN A 160 -27.65 -24.20 14.34
C ASN A 160 -26.34 -23.69 14.98
N ALA A 161 -25.94 -22.45 14.64
CA ALA A 161 -24.80 -21.72 15.19
C ALA A 161 -25.07 -20.20 15.03
N SER A 162 -26.14 -19.74 15.67
CA SER A 162 -26.72 -18.39 15.57
C SER A 162 -25.67 -17.27 15.78
N ALA A 163 -25.06 -17.18 16.96
CA ALA A 163 -24.02 -16.20 17.30
C ALA A 163 -22.84 -16.23 16.31
N THR A 164 -22.42 -17.43 15.92
CA THR A 164 -21.32 -17.66 14.99
C THR A 164 -21.64 -17.13 13.59
N THR A 165 -22.80 -17.50 13.03
CA THR A 165 -23.25 -16.98 11.72
C THR A 165 -23.57 -15.48 11.73
N PHE A 166 -23.91 -14.91 12.89
CA PHE A 166 -23.98 -13.46 13.08
C PHE A 166 -22.59 -12.83 12.94
N ALA A 167 -21.59 -13.28 13.71
CA ALA A 167 -20.25 -12.72 13.64
C ALA A 167 -19.60 -12.90 12.26
N TRP A 168 -19.74 -14.08 11.62
CA TRP A 168 -19.19 -14.37 10.29
C TRP A 168 -19.75 -13.45 9.19
N LYS A 169 -20.97 -12.94 9.35
CA LYS A 169 -21.62 -12.03 8.39
C LYS A 169 -21.44 -10.56 8.73
N VAL A 170 -21.65 -10.21 9.99
CA VAL A 170 -21.74 -8.81 10.42
C VAL A 170 -20.35 -8.22 10.67
N ALA A 171 -19.43 -8.95 11.30
CA ALA A 171 -18.08 -8.44 11.57
C ALA A 171 -17.31 -8.02 10.30
N PRO A 172 -17.22 -8.82 9.20
CA PRO A 172 -16.56 -8.37 7.98
C PRO A 172 -17.30 -7.22 7.29
N ALA A 173 -18.64 -7.23 7.30
CA ALA A 173 -19.43 -6.15 6.72
C ALA A 173 -19.11 -4.80 7.38
N ILE A 174 -19.06 -4.78 8.72
CA ILE A 174 -18.76 -3.61 9.54
C ILE A 174 -17.31 -3.17 9.41
N ALA A 175 -16.34 -4.11 9.38
CA ALA A 175 -14.93 -3.77 9.12
C ALA A 175 -14.75 -3.05 7.78
N ALA A 176 -15.40 -3.55 6.73
CA ALA A 176 -15.46 -2.95 5.40
C ALA A 176 -16.22 -1.60 5.34
N GLY A 177 -16.96 -1.21 6.37
CA GLY A 177 -17.69 0.06 6.44
C GLY A 177 -19.11 0.02 5.88
N ASN A 178 -19.71 -1.16 5.74
CA ASN A 178 -21.12 -1.32 5.35
C ASN A 178 -22.07 -1.03 6.51
N THR A 179 -23.36 -0.97 6.24
CA THR A 179 -24.42 -1.06 7.26
C THR A 179 -25.22 -2.34 7.06
N VAL A 180 -25.75 -2.90 8.14
CA VAL A 180 -26.28 -4.27 8.17
C VAL A 180 -27.71 -4.31 8.68
N ILE A 181 -28.50 -5.19 8.06
CA ILE A 181 -29.76 -5.67 8.60
C ILE A 181 -29.62 -7.18 8.75
N TYR A 182 -29.71 -7.68 9.98
CA TYR A 182 -29.57 -9.09 10.28
C TYR A 182 -30.93 -9.72 10.60
N LYS A 183 -31.27 -10.83 9.95
CA LYS A 183 -32.41 -11.68 10.30
C LYS A 183 -31.90 -12.96 10.97
N PRO A 184 -32.08 -13.15 12.30
CA PRO A 184 -31.83 -14.44 12.92
C PRO A 184 -32.86 -15.46 12.43
N SER A 185 -32.55 -16.76 12.58
CA SER A 185 -33.56 -17.78 12.29
C SER A 185 -34.67 -17.74 13.34
N GLU A 186 -35.90 -17.90 12.86
CA GLU A 186 -37.12 -18.05 13.65
C GLU A 186 -37.05 -19.20 14.69
N LYS A 187 -36.19 -20.21 14.48
CA LYS A 187 -36.00 -21.30 15.46
C LYS A 187 -35.11 -20.95 16.64
N ALA A 188 -34.19 -19.99 16.49
CA ALA A 188 -33.27 -19.55 17.54
C ALA A 188 -33.02 -18.04 17.45
N PRO A 189 -34.00 -17.19 17.82
CA PRO A 189 -33.89 -15.75 17.68
C PRO A 189 -33.39 -15.03 18.95
N LEU A 190 -33.43 -15.68 20.13
CA LEU A 190 -33.37 -14.98 21.42
C LEU A 190 -32.03 -14.29 21.71
N GLY A 191 -30.91 -15.00 21.65
CA GLY A 191 -29.61 -14.41 21.96
C GLY A 191 -29.24 -13.30 20.99
N LEU A 192 -29.64 -13.42 19.72
CA LEU A 192 -29.38 -12.42 18.70
C LEU A 192 -30.28 -11.18 18.80
N LEU A 193 -31.52 -11.28 19.29
CA LEU A 193 -32.37 -10.12 19.59
C LEU A 193 -31.88 -9.37 20.85
N ALA A 194 -31.28 -10.08 21.81
CA ALA A 194 -30.68 -9.46 23.00
C ALA A 194 -29.43 -8.60 22.69
N LEU A 195 -28.76 -8.80 21.54
CA LEU A 195 -27.55 -8.04 21.18
C LEU A 195 -27.75 -6.54 20.96
N GLY A 196 -28.99 -6.06 20.76
CA GLY A 196 -29.27 -4.65 20.47
C GLY A 196 -28.73 -3.68 21.54
N ASP A 197 -28.93 -4.00 22.83
CA ASP A 197 -28.37 -3.19 23.92
C ASP A 197 -26.83 -3.18 23.88
N LEU A 198 -26.17 -4.26 23.44
CA LEU A 198 -24.71 -4.31 23.29
C LEU A 198 -24.23 -3.51 22.08
N VAL A 199 -24.97 -3.52 20.97
CA VAL A 199 -24.69 -2.69 19.78
C VAL A 199 -24.73 -1.20 20.14
N ALA A 200 -25.75 -0.78 20.88
CA ALA A 200 -25.88 0.59 21.35
C ALA A 200 -24.76 0.96 22.34
N GLN A 201 -24.47 0.10 23.33
CA GLN A 201 -23.40 0.32 24.32
C GLN A 201 -22.00 0.34 23.70
N ALA A 202 -21.74 -0.44 22.65
CA ALA A 202 -20.48 -0.42 21.91
C ALA A 202 -20.21 0.92 21.22
N GLY A 203 -21.25 1.74 20.98
CA GLY A 203 -21.13 3.04 20.33
C GLY A 203 -21.21 2.99 18.81
N PHE A 204 -21.77 1.92 18.24
CA PHE A 204 -22.16 1.93 16.82
C PHE A 204 -23.19 3.04 16.59
N PRO A 205 -23.04 3.89 15.55
CA PRO A 205 -24.05 4.89 15.22
C PRO A 205 -25.43 4.26 14.94
N PRO A 206 -26.53 4.95 15.26
CA PRO A 206 -27.90 4.52 14.94
C PRO A 206 -28.03 4.05 13.49
N GLY A 207 -28.56 2.85 13.32
CA GLY A 207 -28.83 2.24 12.01
C GLY A 207 -27.66 1.49 11.39
N VAL A 208 -26.47 1.49 11.98
CA VAL A 208 -25.31 0.74 11.42
C VAL A 208 -25.52 -0.77 11.50
N ILE A 209 -26.12 -1.26 12.58
CA ILE A 209 -26.59 -2.64 12.74
C ILE A 209 -28.06 -2.59 13.14
N ASN A 210 -28.92 -3.28 12.39
CA ASN A 210 -30.34 -3.46 12.69
C ASN A 210 -30.62 -4.97 12.75
N ILE A 211 -31.52 -5.42 13.61
CA ILE A 211 -31.87 -6.82 13.80
C ILE A 211 -33.39 -6.97 13.71
N VAL A 212 -33.87 -7.81 12.79
CA VAL A 212 -35.31 -7.99 12.52
C VAL A 212 -35.69 -9.47 12.54
N SER A 213 -36.70 -9.84 13.33
CA SER A 213 -37.21 -11.21 13.43
C SER A 213 -38.36 -11.48 12.45
N GLY A 214 -38.69 -12.76 12.26
CA GLY A 214 -39.74 -13.23 11.35
C GLY A 214 -39.27 -14.42 10.53
N PRO A 215 -40.18 -15.18 9.88
CA PRO A 215 -39.84 -16.42 9.19
C PRO A 215 -39.26 -16.15 7.78
N GLY A 216 -39.20 -17.19 6.95
CA GLY A 216 -38.75 -17.08 5.55
C GLY A 216 -39.44 -16.01 4.69
N THR A 217 -40.65 -15.54 5.04
CA THR A 217 -41.32 -14.41 4.38
C THR A 217 -40.53 -13.10 4.57
N THR A 218 -40.17 -12.73 5.80
CA THR A 218 -39.31 -11.57 6.11
C THR A 218 -37.96 -11.67 5.39
N GLY A 219 -37.38 -12.87 5.31
CA GLY A 219 -36.16 -13.12 4.52
C GLY A 219 -36.36 -12.87 3.01
N SER A 220 -37.51 -13.23 2.46
CA SER A 220 -37.89 -12.93 1.07
C SER A 220 -38.03 -11.43 0.82
N LEU A 221 -38.60 -10.67 1.77
CA LEU A 221 -38.71 -9.20 1.66
C LEU A 221 -37.32 -8.56 1.53
N LEU A 222 -36.37 -8.95 2.40
CA LEU A 222 -34.98 -8.50 2.33
C LEU A 222 -34.29 -8.88 1.00
N ALA A 223 -34.55 -10.09 0.49
CA ALA A 223 -33.98 -10.58 -0.77
C ALA A 223 -34.51 -9.83 -2.01
N HIS A 224 -35.77 -9.40 -2.00
CA HIS A 224 -36.38 -8.62 -3.08
C HIS A 224 -36.18 -7.10 -2.94
N HIS A 225 -35.87 -6.59 -1.74
CA HIS A 225 -35.84 -5.14 -1.52
C HIS A 225 -34.80 -4.43 -2.43
N PRO A 226 -35.19 -3.37 -3.18
CA PRO A 226 -34.37 -2.81 -4.26
C PRO A 226 -33.20 -1.94 -3.77
N ARG A 227 -33.19 -1.56 -2.48
CA ARG A 227 -32.14 -0.70 -1.88
C ARG A 227 -31.15 -1.48 -1.01
N VAL A 228 -31.23 -2.82 -1.00
CA VAL A 228 -30.23 -3.71 -0.41
C VAL A 228 -29.18 -4.01 -1.48
N ALA A 229 -27.90 -3.75 -1.20
CA ALA A 229 -26.78 -3.90 -2.14
C ALA A 229 -26.18 -5.32 -2.17
N LYS A 230 -26.27 -6.02 -1.04
CA LYS A 230 -25.80 -7.41 -0.86
C LYS A 230 -26.78 -8.20 0.00
N ILE A 231 -26.95 -9.47 -0.31
CA ILE A 231 -27.51 -10.47 0.60
C ILE A 231 -26.48 -11.56 0.92
N SER A 232 -26.26 -11.86 2.20
CA SER A 232 -25.51 -13.04 2.66
C SER A 232 -26.48 -13.97 3.37
N PHE A 233 -26.59 -15.22 2.91
CA PHE A 233 -27.53 -16.21 3.43
C PHE A 233 -26.79 -17.47 3.87
N THR A 234 -27.08 -17.97 5.08
CA THR A 234 -26.71 -19.32 5.51
C THR A 234 -27.96 -20.17 5.71
N GLY A 235 -28.01 -21.38 5.14
CA GLY A 235 -29.14 -22.29 5.32
C GLY A 235 -29.26 -23.36 4.23
N SER A 236 -30.47 -23.89 3.99
CA SER A 236 -30.63 -24.99 3.02
C SER A 236 -30.44 -24.56 1.57
N ALA A 237 -29.91 -25.46 0.73
CA ALA A 237 -29.68 -25.21 -0.70
C ALA A 237 -30.97 -24.84 -1.46
N ALA A 238 -32.12 -25.41 -1.05
CA ALA A 238 -33.43 -25.06 -1.61
C ALA A 238 -33.82 -23.59 -1.36
N THR A 239 -33.51 -23.05 -0.18
CA THR A 239 -33.72 -21.63 0.12
C THR A 239 -32.65 -20.76 -0.52
N GLY A 240 -31.39 -21.20 -0.56
CA GLY A 240 -30.31 -20.51 -1.27
C GLY A 240 -30.63 -20.22 -2.73
N ARG A 241 -31.19 -21.22 -3.45
CA ARG A 241 -31.70 -21.03 -4.83
C ARG A 241 -32.79 -19.96 -4.93
N ARG A 242 -33.71 -19.89 -3.96
CA ARG A 242 -34.75 -18.84 -3.91
C ARG A 242 -34.18 -17.47 -3.63
N ILE A 243 -33.18 -17.36 -2.74
CA ILE A 243 -32.46 -16.10 -2.46
C ILE A 243 -31.72 -15.60 -3.72
N GLN A 244 -31.03 -16.49 -4.44
CA GLN A 244 -30.38 -16.13 -5.69
C GLN A 244 -31.40 -15.68 -6.76
N ALA A 245 -32.51 -16.39 -6.91
CA ALA A 245 -33.57 -16.00 -7.84
C ALA A 245 -34.18 -14.64 -7.48
N ALA A 246 -34.45 -14.38 -6.20
CA ALA A 246 -34.97 -13.10 -5.71
C ALA A 246 -33.98 -11.93 -5.92
N ALA A 247 -32.69 -12.16 -5.72
CA ALA A 247 -31.65 -11.18 -6.00
C ALA A 247 -31.58 -10.83 -7.50
N THR A 248 -31.59 -11.85 -8.36
CA THR A 248 -31.62 -11.68 -9.83
C THR A 248 -32.91 -10.98 -10.30
N ALA A 249 -34.07 -11.33 -9.75
CA ALA A 249 -35.36 -10.77 -10.14
C ALA A 249 -35.64 -9.35 -9.61
N SER A 250 -34.79 -8.81 -8.72
CA SER A 250 -34.99 -7.49 -8.10
C SER A 250 -34.03 -6.42 -8.61
N ASN A 251 -32.77 -6.45 -8.18
CA ASN A 251 -31.79 -5.39 -8.43
C ASN A 251 -30.36 -5.92 -8.71
N MET A 252 -30.21 -7.22 -8.97
CA MET A 252 -28.90 -7.88 -9.17
C MET A 252 -27.93 -7.69 -7.98
N LYS A 253 -28.45 -7.54 -6.75
CA LYS A 253 -27.66 -7.45 -5.52
C LYS A 253 -26.65 -8.60 -5.41
N ARG A 254 -25.48 -8.35 -4.83
CA ARG A 254 -24.44 -9.38 -4.63
C ARG A 254 -24.95 -10.46 -3.68
N VAL A 255 -24.71 -11.73 -4.00
CA VAL A 255 -25.20 -12.87 -3.21
C VAL A 255 -24.04 -13.73 -2.74
N THR A 256 -23.91 -13.90 -1.42
CA THR A 256 -23.11 -14.97 -0.82
C THR A 256 -24.05 -16.02 -0.24
N LEU A 257 -23.81 -17.29 -0.57
CA LEU A 257 -24.60 -18.42 -0.10
C LEU A 257 -23.67 -19.39 0.62
N GLU A 258 -23.95 -19.68 1.89
CA GLU A 258 -23.34 -20.77 2.63
C GLU A 258 -24.41 -21.84 2.90
N LEU A 259 -24.29 -22.99 2.26
CA LEU A 259 -25.35 -23.98 2.16
C LEU A 259 -24.96 -25.31 2.81
N GLY A 260 -25.91 -26.25 2.79
CA GLY A 260 -25.74 -27.58 3.35
C GLY A 260 -24.64 -28.43 2.69
N GLY A 261 -24.34 -29.58 3.31
CA GLY A 261 -23.28 -30.47 2.87
C GLY A 261 -23.58 -31.96 3.04
N LYS A 262 -22.83 -32.78 2.30
CA LYS A 262 -22.74 -34.23 2.46
C LYS A 262 -21.27 -34.67 2.51
N SER A 263 -20.52 -34.04 3.42
CA SER A 263 -19.07 -34.09 3.49
C SER A 263 -18.55 -35.53 3.65
N PRO A 264 -17.51 -35.93 2.89
CA PRO A 264 -16.85 -37.23 3.04
C PRO A 264 -15.80 -37.24 4.16
N ALA A 265 -15.61 -38.39 4.80
CA ALA A 265 -14.46 -38.74 5.62
C ALA A 265 -13.75 -39.96 5.02
N LEU A 266 -12.49 -39.81 4.58
CA LEU A 266 -11.69 -40.89 3.99
C LEU A 266 -10.71 -41.45 5.04
N VAL A 267 -10.94 -42.67 5.52
CA VAL A 267 -10.07 -43.36 6.47
C VAL A 267 -9.22 -44.39 5.72
N PHE A 268 -7.94 -44.10 5.54
CA PHE A 268 -7.01 -44.98 4.83
C PHE A 268 -6.46 -46.12 5.70
N ASP A 269 -5.81 -47.09 5.06
CA ASP A 269 -5.13 -48.23 5.68
C ASP A 269 -4.05 -47.86 6.70
N ASP A 270 -3.40 -46.71 6.49
CA ASP A 270 -2.33 -46.18 7.34
C ASP A 270 -2.82 -45.11 8.35
N ALA A 271 -4.13 -45.00 8.57
CA ALA A 271 -4.70 -44.03 9.50
C ALA A 271 -4.47 -44.43 10.97
N ASP A 272 -4.24 -43.42 11.83
CA ASP A 272 -4.50 -43.58 13.27
C ASP A 272 -6.01 -43.79 13.46
N LEU A 273 -6.40 -45.04 13.74
CA LEU A 273 -7.80 -45.43 13.87
C LEU A 273 -8.48 -44.82 15.10
N ASP A 274 -7.76 -44.56 16.19
CA ASP A 274 -8.37 -43.98 17.39
C ASP A 274 -8.64 -42.49 17.18
N ASN A 275 -7.72 -41.77 16.52
CA ASN A 275 -7.95 -40.41 16.07
C ASN A 275 -9.08 -40.32 15.03
N ALA A 276 -9.08 -41.20 14.02
CA ALA A 276 -10.12 -41.23 13.00
C ALA A 276 -11.51 -41.54 13.60
N VAL A 277 -11.62 -42.50 14.52
CA VAL A 277 -12.86 -42.80 15.25
C VAL A 277 -13.31 -41.62 16.09
N ALA A 278 -12.41 -40.95 16.82
CA ALA A 278 -12.76 -39.78 17.64
C ALA A 278 -13.36 -38.64 16.80
N HIS A 279 -12.84 -38.40 15.60
CA HIS A 279 -13.36 -37.38 14.70
C HIS A 279 -14.63 -37.80 13.93
N CYS A 280 -14.73 -39.06 13.51
CA CYS A 280 -15.93 -39.59 12.84
C CYS A 280 -17.09 -39.90 13.82
N SER A 281 -16.84 -39.90 15.13
CA SER A 281 -17.86 -39.97 16.19
C SER A 281 -18.08 -38.63 16.87
N ARG A 282 -17.25 -38.24 17.84
CA ARG A 282 -17.41 -37.00 18.63
C ARG A 282 -17.40 -35.73 17.78
N GLY A 283 -16.59 -35.71 16.72
CA GLY A 283 -16.57 -34.59 15.76
C GLY A 283 -17.84 -34.50 14.93
N PHE A 284 -18.32 -35.62 14.39
CA PHE A 284 -19.58 -35.72 13.64
C PHE A 284 -20.83 -35.42 14.50
N LEU A 285 -20.89 -36.00 15.71
CA LEU A 285 -22.03 -35.89 16.61
C LEU A 285 -22.11 -34.54 17.34
N LEU A 286 -21.13 -33.65 17.17
CA LEU A 286 -21.19 -32.27 17.68
C LEU A 286 -22.55 -31.65 17.32
N ASN A 287 -23.19 -30.99 18.29
CA ASN A 287 -24.51 -30.37 18.11
C ASN A 287 -25.61 -31.36 17.62
N SER A 288 -25.53 -32.62 18.05
CA SER A 288 -26.41 -33.71 17.61
C SER A 288 -26.44 -33.88 16.08
N GLY A 289 -25.31 -33.67 15.42
CA GLY A 289 -25.16 -33.76 13.95
C GLY A 289 -25.77 -32.59 13.17
N GLN A 290 -26.23 -31.52 13.84
CA GLN A 290 -26.81 -30.32 13.21
C GLN A 290 -25.70 -29.33 12.80
N VAL A 291 -24.77 -29.81 11.97
CA VAL A 291 -23.58 -29.06 11.53
C VAL A 291 -23.40 -29.27 10.02
N CYS A 292 -23.34 -28.19 9.24
CA CYS A 292 -23.26 -28.26 7.76
C CYS A 292 -21.99 -28.98 7.26
N ILE A 293 -20.86 -28.83 7.96
CA ILE A 293 -19.59 -29.50 7.63
C ILE A 293 -19.53 -30.96 8.11
N ALA A 294 -20.57 -31.50 8.75
CA ALA A 294 -20.55 -32.84 9.32
C ALA A 294 -20.22 -33.91 8.28
N ALA A 295 -19.17 -34.71 8.57
CA ALA A 295 -18.70 -35.80 7.71
C ALA A 295 -19.66 -37.00 7.77
N SER A 296 -20.81 -36.85 7.10
CA SER A 296 -21.94 -37.79 7.13
C SER A 296 -21.80 -38.98 6.17
N ARG A 297 -20.81 -38.96 5.27
CA ARG A 297 -20.37 -40.13 4.47
C ARG A 297 -18.97 -40.54 4.91
N THR A 298 -18.87 -41.64 5.64
CA THR A 298 -17.58 -42.22 6.02
C THR A 298 -17.19 -43.30 5.03
N PHE A 299 -15.97 -43.22 4.53
CA PHE A 299 -15.35 -44.18 3.62
C PHE A 299 -14.16 -44.77 4.36
N VAL A 300 -14.08 -46.09 4.46
CA VAL A 300 -12.97 -46.77 5.15
C VAL A 300 -12.29 -47.78 4.25
N HIS A 301 -10.96 -47.76 4.22
CA HIS A 301 -10.20 -48.70 3.41
C HIS A 301 -10.44 -50.14 3.89
N ALA A 302 -10.69 -51.06 2.97
CA ALA A 302 -11.11 -52.43 3.27
C ALA A 302 -10.22 -53.14 4.31
N ALA A 303 -8.90 -52.95 4.22
CA ALA A 303 -7.91 -53.53 5.15
C ALA A 303 -8.08 -53.14 6.64
N VAL A 304 -8.77 -52.05 6.96
CA VAL A 304 -9.00 -51.57 8.34
C VAL A 304 -10.49 -51.44 8.70
N ALA A 305 -11.39 -51.83 7.80
CA ALA A 305 -12.83 -51.60 7.91
C ALA A 305 -13.43 -52.20 9.20
N ASP A 306 -13.23 -53.50 9.47
CA ASP A 306 -13.80 -54.18 10.64
C ASP A 306 -13.37 -53.52 11.97
N ALA A 307 -12.08 -53.22 12.09
CA ALA A 307 -11.50 -52.61 13.29
C ALA A 307 -12.02 -51.19 13.52
N PHE A 308 -12.14 -50.39 12.46
CA PHE A 308 -12.66 -49.03 12.51
C PHE A 308 -14.17 -49.01 12.80
N VAL A 309 -14.97 -49.79 12.07
CA VAL A 309 -16.43 -49.84 12.19
C VAL A 309 -16.86 -50.36 13.57
N GLY A 310 -16.16 -51.36 14.12
CA GLY A 310 -16.41 -51.84 15.48
C GLY A 310 -16.18 -50.77 16.55
N ARG A 311 -15.09 -49.99 16.45
CA ARG A 311 -14.80 -48.86 17.35
C ARG A 311 -15.79 -47.71 17.16
N LEU A 312 -16.16 -47.39 15.92
CA LEU A 312 -17.14 -46.34 15.60
C LEU A 312 -18.53 -46.67 16.18
N LYS A 313 -18.98 -47.92 16.05
CA LYS A 313 -20.22 -48.43 16.67
C LYS A 313 -20.21 -48.23 18.19
N ALA A 314 -19.13 -48.66 18.86
CA ALA A 314 -18.99 -48.50 20.31
C ALA A 314 -19.01 -47.02 20.75
N ALA A 315 -18.41 -46.12 19.96
CA ALA A 315 -18.43 -44.69 20.22
C ALA A 315 -19.84 -44.07 20.10
N PHE A 316 -20.62 -44.49 19.09
CA PHE A 316 -22.02 -44.04 18.94
C PHE A 316 -22.92 -44.59 20.06
N GLU A 317 -22.74 -45.85 20.45
CA GLU A 317 -23.49 -46.48 21.57
C GLU A 317 -23.15 -45.83 22.92
N GLY A 318 -21.88 -45.48 23.15
CA GLY A 318 -21.45 -44.71 24.31
C GLY A 318 -22.05 -43.29 24.32
N ALA A 319 -22.11 -42.63 23.16
CA ALA A 319 -22.74 -41.31 23.04
C ALA A 319 -24.26 -41.38 23.31
N ALA A 320 -24.96 -42.40 22.81
CA ALA A 320 -26.37 -42.64 23.10
C ALA A 320 -26.63 -42.92 24.59
N ALA A 321 -25.75 -43.71 25.24
CA ALA A 321 -25.83 -43.96 26.67
C ALA A 321 -25.65 -42.69 27.52
N GLY A 322 -24.90 -41.70 27.02
CA GLY A 322 -24.72 -40.38 27.64
C GLY A 322 -25.93 -39.43 27.56
N MET A 323 -26.98 -39.77 26.80
CA MET A 323 -28.20 -38.94 26.64
C MET A 323 -29.28 -39.21 27.70
N ARG A 324 -28.94 -39.93 28.78
CA ARG A 324 -29.92 -40.61 29.66
C ARG A 324 -30.57 -39.75 30.75
N ASP A 325 -30.12 -38.52 30.99
CA ASP A 325 -30.91 -37.52 31.69
C ASP A 325 -31.05 -36.24 30.83
N PRO A 326 -32.12 -36.15 30.02
CA PRO A 326 -32.39 -34.96 29.22
C PRO A 326 -32.52 -33.66 30.04
N GLY A 327 -32.86 -33.74 31.34
CA GLY A 327 -33.31 -32.62 32.16
C GLY A 327 -32.24 -31.58 32.52
N ALA A 328 -30.98 -31.80 32.15
CA ALA A 328 -29.86 -30.94 32.50
C ALA A 328 -29.05 -30.52 31.26
N LEU A 329 -29.61 -29.62 30.43
CA LEU A 329 -28.83 -28.94 29.38
C LEU A 329 -27.65 -28.13 29.96
N GLU A 330 -27.72 -27.79 31.25
CA GLU A 330 -26.68 -27.16 32.08
C GLU A 330 -25.60 -28.15 32.57
N ASP A 331 -25.76 -29.48 32.42
CA ASP A 331 -24.76 -30.46 32.86
C ASP A 331 -23.48 -30.38 32.01
N PRO A 332 -22.30 -30.08 32.60
CA PRO A 332 -21.02 -30.04 31.88
C PRO A 332 -20.61 -31.38 31.26
N LEU A 333 -21.24 -32.49 31.63
CA LEU A 333 -21.01 -33.82 31.05
C LEU A 333 -21.90 -34.10 29.83
N LEU A 334 -23.03 -33.40 29.66
CA LEU A 334 -23.94 -33.60 28.52
C LEU A 334 -23.27 -33.17 27.21
N ARG A 335 -23.24 -34.06 26.21
CA ARG A 335 -22.59 -33.81 24.91
C ARG A 335 -23.55 -33.70 23.73
N LEU A 336 -24.78 -34.19 23.86
CA LEU A 336 -25.80 -34.22 22.81
C LEU A 336 -27.12 -33.66 23.33
N GLY A 337 -27.69 -32.71 22.59
CA GLY A 337 -29.01 -32.14 22.85
C GLY A 337 -30.12 -32.78 21.99
N PRO A 338 -31.35 -32.26 22.08
CA PRO A 338 -32.41 -32.58 21.14
C PRO A 338 -32.13 -31.94 19.77
N LEU A 339 -32.97 -32.26 18.78
CA LEU A 339 -33.02 -31.54 17.51
C LEU A 339 -33.82 -30.24 17.66
N ALA A 340 -33.47 -29.21 16.90
CA ALA A 340 -33.87 -27.82 17.17
C ALA A 340 -35.39 -27.53 17.18
N ASP A 341 -36.19 -28.27 16.41
CA ASP A 341 -37.65 -28.14 16.41
C ASP A 341 -38.35 -29.42 15.92
N ARG A 342 -39.67 -29.47 16.12
CA ARG A 342 -40.52 -30.62 15.75
C ARG A 342 -40.35 -31.00 14.28
N ALA A 343 -40.26 -30.01 13.39
CA ALA A 343 -40.07 -30.24 11.95
C ALA A 343 -38.71 -30.89 11.63
N GLN A 344 -37.63 -30.51 12.32
CA GLN A 344 -36.33 -31.14 12.16
C GLN A 344 -36.32 -32.56 12.73
N PHE A 345 -36.98 -32.78 13.87
CA PHE A 345 -37.16 -34.11 14.44
C PHE A 345 -37.90 -35.06 13.50
N GLU A 346 -39.04 -34.64 12.95
CA GLU A 346 -39.82 -35.39 11.98
C GLU A 346 -39.04 -35.66 10.68
N ARG A 347 -38.27 -34.67 10.20
CA ARG A 347 -37.36 -34.85 9.05
C ARG A 347 -36.34 -35.96 9.30
N VAL A 348 -35.62 -35.91 10.42
CA VAL A 348 -34.55 -36.88 10.74
C VAL A 348 -35.13 -38.27 10.99
N MET A 349 -36.20 -38.40 11.77
CA MET A 349 -36.88 -39.69 11.97
C MET A 349 -37.42 -40.27 10.66
N GLY A 350 -37.93 -39.41 9.76
CA GLY A 350 -38.37 -39.82 8.42
C GLY A 350 -37.23 -40.35 7.55
N PHE A 351 -36.03 -39.76 7.60
CA PHE A 351 -34.84 -40.31 6.94
C PHE A 351 -34.43 -41.66 7.49
N ILE A 352 -34.43 -41.82 8.82
CA ILE A 352 -34.11 -43.08 9.47
C ILE A 352 -35.09 -44.17 9.01
N GLU A 353 -36.39 -43.88 9.03
CA GLU A 353 -37.42 -44.86 8.65
C GLU A 353 -37.31 -45.30 7.19
N ARG A 354 -37.14 -44.36 6.24
CA ARG A 354 -36.91 -44.70 4.83
C ARG A 354 -35.57 -45.42 4.62
N GLY A 355 -34.53 -44.99 5.34
CA GLY A 355 -33.19 -45.55 5.30
C GLY A 355 -33.11 -47.03 5.65
N ARG A 356 -34.02 -47.55 6.49
CA ARG A 356 -34.15 -48.99 6.79
C ARG A 356 -34.43 -49.87 5.55
N GLY A 357 -34.99 -49.29 4.49
CA GLY A 357 -35.16 -49.97 3.19
C GLY A 357 -33.95 -49.83 2.25
N GLU A 358 -33.03 -48.90 2.55
CA GLU A 358 -31.93 -48.50 1.67
C GLU A 358 -30.55 -49.00 2.12
N ALA A 359 -30.38 -49.28 3.41
CA ALA A 359 -29.12 -49.68 4.04
C ALA A 359 -29.36 -50.50 5.32
N ASP A 360 -28.34 -51.24 5.75
CA ASP A 360 -28.38 -51.95 7.04
C ASP A 360 -28.08 -50.99 8.19
N ILE A 361 -28.85 -51.08 9.28
CA ILE A 361 -28.61 -50.28 10.49
C ILE A 361 -27.66 -51.00 11.44
N LEU A 362 -26.53 -50.37 11.75
CA LEU A 362 -25.49 -50.92 12.62
C LEU A 362 -25.74 -50.63 14.10
N THR A 363 -26.31 -49.47 14.41
CA THR A 363 -26.76 -49.08 15.75
C THR A 363 -27.72 -47.88 15.68
N GLY A 364 -28.50 -47.66 16.74
CA GLY A 364 -29.46 -46.56 16.89
C GLY A 364 -30.75 -46.69 16.08
N GLY A 365 -31.27 -45.55 15.62
CA GLY A 365 -32.46 -45.43 14.78
C GLY A 365 -33.78 -45.21 15.53
N GLY A 366 -33.75 -45.02 16.85
CA GLY A 366 -34.91 -44.69 17.68
C GLY A 366 -34.98 -43.24 18.15
N ARG A 367 -36.10 -42.91 18.81
CA ARG A 367 -36.25 -41.73 19.66
C ARG A 367 -35.70 -42.04 21.05
N VAL A 368 -35.02 -41.09 21.67
CA VAL A 368 -34.63 -41.19 23.09
C VAL A 368 -35.74 -40.58 23.96
N GLY A 369 -36.38 -41.41 24.79
CA GLY A 369 -37.42 -40.97 25.74
C GLY A 369 -38.77 -40.59 25.12
N GLU A 370 -39.70 -40.14 25.97
CA GLU A 370 -41.07 -39.78 25.58
C GLU A 370 -41.28 -38.27 25.37
N LYS A 371 -40.41 -37.44 25.95
CA LYS A 371 -40.44 -35.96 25.88
C LYS A 371 -39.21 -35.42 25.16
N GLY A 372 -39.36 -34.25 24.55
CA GLY A 372 -38.27 -33.59 23.84
C GLY A 372 -37.94 -34.25 22.50
N LEU A 373 -37.04 -33.61 21.76
CA LEU A 373 -36.80 -33.93 20.36
C LEU A 373 -35.50 -34.71 20.14
N TYR A 374 -35.22 -35.67 21.03
CA TYR A 374 -33.99 -36.45 21.05
C TYR A 374 -34.04 -37.68 20.13
N VAL A 375 -32.98 -37.87 19.34
CA VAL A 375 -32.82 -38.98 18.39
C VAL A 375 -31.53 -39.73 18.70
N GLU A 376 -31.55 -41.06 18.62
CA GLU A 376 -30.37 -41.90 18.86
C GLU A 376 -29.28 -41.66 17.79
N PRO A 377 -28.00 -41.52 18.19
CA PRO A 377 -26.86 -41.66 17.29
C PRO A 377 -26.96 -42.93 16.45
N THR A 378 -27.08 -42.76 15.14
CA THR A 378 -27.42 -43.81 14.18
C THR A 378 -26.31 -43.99 13.15
N ILE A 379 -25.96 -45.24 12.86
CA ILE A 379 -25.04 -45.59 11.77
C ILE A 379 -25.76 -46.52 10.79
N PHE A 380 -25.78 -46.15 9.52
CA PHE A 380 -26.13 -47.05 8.41
C PHE A 380 -24.86 -47.51 7.69
N VAL A 381 -24.80 -48.79 7.31
CA VAL A 381 -23.70 -49.39 6.55
C VAL A 381 -24.19 -49.88 5.19
N ASN A 382 -23.29 -49.89 4.20
CA ASN A 382 -23.54 -50.41 2.86
C ASN A 382 -24.80 -49.84 2.16
N PRO A 383 -25.06 -48.52 2.19
CA PRO A 383 -26.23 -47.94 1.53
C PRO A 383 -26.22 -48.24 0.03
N LYS A 384 -27.39 -48.64 -0.50
CA LYS A 384 -27.60 -48.97 -1.91
C LYS A 384 -27.25 -47.77 -2.84
N PRO A 385 -26.91 -48.03 -4.12
CA PRO A 385 -26.81 -46.96 -5.11
C PRO A 385 -28.07 -46.09 -5.14
N GLY A 386 -27.91 -44.77 -5.12
CA GLY A 386 -29.03 -43.82 -5.14
C GLY A 386 -29.78 -43.61 -3.82
N ALA A 387 -29.42 -44.29 -2.72
CA ALA A 387 -30.06 -44.11 -1.41
C ALA A 387 -30.18 -42.64 -0.98
N GLU A 388 -31.35 -42.24 -0.46
CA GLU A 388 -31.63 -40.88 0.01
C GLU A 388 -30.71 -40.52 1.17
N ILE A 389 -30.53 -41.42 2.14
CA ILE A 389 -29.64 -41.22 3.31
C ILE A 389 -28.16 -41.06 2.91
N TRP A 390 -27.77 -41.51 1.72
CA TRP A 390 -26.42 -41.36 1.17
C TRP A 390 -26.22 -40.03 0.44
N ARG A 391 -27.22 -39.58 -0.33
CA ARG A 391 -27.11 -38.38 -1.16
C ARG A 391 -27.48 -37.10 -0.42
N ASP A 392 -28.50 -37.15 0.42
CA ASP A 392 -29.15 -35.94 0.96
C ASP A 392 -28.66 -35.57 2.37
N GLU A 393 -28.67 -34.27 2.66
CA GLU A 393 -28.34 -33.73 3.98
C GLU A 393 -29.47 -34.04 4.98
N ILE A 394 -29.19 -34.96 5.92
CA ILE A 394 -30.11 -35.37 6.98
C ILE A 394 -30.20 -34.29 8.06
N PHE A 395 -29.04 -33.73 8.44
CA PHE A 395 -28.88 -32.68 9.47
C PHE A 395 -29.36 -33.13 10.87
N GLY A 396 -28.84 -34.28 11.31
CA GLY A 396 -29.10 -34.94 12.58
C GLY A 396 -28.04 -36.02 12.84
N PRO A 397 -28.13 -36.81 13.91
CA PRO A 397 -27.04 -37.69 14.36
C PRO A 397 -27.01 -39.02 13.59
N VAL A 398 -27.08 -38.97 12.25
CA VAL A 398 -27.16 -40.12 11.34
C VAL A 398 -25.99 -40.11 10.37
N SER A 399 -25.06 -41.06 10.53
CA SER A 399 -23.91 -41.24 9.63
C SER A 399 -24.08 -42.47 8.73
N THR A 400 -23.38 -42.46 7.60
CA THR A 400 -23.35 -43.58 6.64
C THR A 400 -21.92 -44.06 6.42
N VAL A 401 -21.72 -45.37 6.27
CA VAL A 401 -20.41 -45.98 6.03
C VAL A 401 -20.39 -46.82 4.75
N ARG A 402 -19.33 -46.68 3.95
CA ARG A 402 -18.94 -47.60 2.86
C ARG A 402 -17.45 -47.94 2.95
N THR A 403 -17.05 -49.01 2.29
CA THR A 403 -15.64 -49.38 2.09
C THR A 403 -15.09 -48.87 0.75
N PHE A 404 -13.76 -48.84 0.62
CA PHE A 404 -13.03 -48.66 -0.64
C PHE A 404 -11.71 -49.46 -0.62
N GLU A 405 -11.09 -49.68 -1.77
CA GLU A 405 -9.82 -50.42 -1.93
C GLU A 405 -8.66 -49.59 -2.51
N THR A 406 -8.93 -48.45 -3.18
CA THR A 406 -7.86 -47.62 -3.81
C THR A 406 -7.96 -46.12 -3.50
N GLU A 407 -6.85 -45.39 -3.63
CA GLU A 407 -6.82 -43.92 -3.47
C GLU A 407 -7.70 -43.22 -4.53
N GLU A 408 -7.70 -43.76 -5.75
CA GLU A 408 -8.48 -43.30 -6.89
C GLU A 408 -9.99 -43.47 -6.65
N GLU A 409 -10.43 -44.67 -6.25
CA GLU A 409 -11.83 -44.96 -5.90
C GLU A 409 -12.32 -44.09 -4.75
N ALA A 410 -11.50 -43.91 -3.70
CA ALA A 410 -11.85 -43.08 -2.55
C ALA A 410 -12.15 -41.62 -2.96
N VAL A 411 -11.35 -41.07 -3.89
CA VAL A 411 -11.54 -39.72 -4.44
C VAL A 411 -12.79 -39.66 -5.32
N GLU A 412 -13.00 -40.64 -6.20
CA GLU A 412 -14.19 -40.71 -7.07
C GLU A 412 -15.48 -40.73 -6.22
N LEU A 413 -15.56 -41.63 -5.26
CA LEU A 413 -16.71 -41.76 -4.36
C LEU A 413 -16.91 -40.54 -3.44
N ALA A 414 -15.82 -39.89 -3.02
CA ALA A 414 -15.91 -38.65 -2.24
C ALA A 414 -16.53 -37.52 -3.07
N ASN A 415 -16.12 -37.39 -4.33
CA ASN A 415 -16.56 -36.34 -5.25
C ASN A 415 -17.92 -36.61 -5.90
N ASP A 416 -18.41 -37.86 -5.92
CA ASP A 416 -19.78 -38.25 -6.36
C ASP A 416 -20.86 -37.69 -5.41
N THR A 417 -21.11 -36.39 -5.55
CA THR A 417 -22.13 -35.62 -4.84
C THR A 417 -22.31 -34.24 -5.49
N GLU A 418 -23.52 -33.68 -5.36
CA GLU A 418 -23.82 -32.29 -5.75
C GLU A 418 -23.29 -31.26 -4.73
N TYR A 419 -22.89 -31.71 -3.54
CA TYR A 419 -22.36 -30.88 -2.46
C TYR A 419 -20.83 -30.76 -2.51
N GLY A 420 -20.28 -29.75 -1.84
CA GLY A 420 -18.84 -29.49 -1.83
C GLY A 420 -18.39 -28.61 -0.67
N LEU A 421 -19.02 -28.72 0.51
CA LEU A 421 -18.73 -27.81 1.62
C LEU A 421 -17.37 -28.10 2.30
N SER A 422 -17.21 -29.35 2.74
CA SER A 422 -16.03 -29.82 3.46
C SER A 422 -15.74 -31.27 3.11
N ALA A 423 -14.50 -31.70 3.33
CA ALA A 423 -14.07 -33.08 3.29
C ALA A 423 -13.03 -33.33 4.39
N THR A 424 -12.85 -34.59 4.79
CA THR A 424 -11.78 -34.98 5.72
C THR A 424 -11.08 -36.25 5.25
N LEU A 425 -9.79 -36.39 5.57
CA LEU A 425 -9.02 -37.60 5.31
C LEU A 425 -8.06 -37.91 6.46
N TYR A 426 -7.86 -39.19 6.72
CA TYR A 426 -7.05 -39.71 7.82
C TYR A 426 -6.00 -40.66 7.23
N THR A 427 -4.72 -40.33 7.42
CA THR A 427 -3.55 -41.03 6.86
C THR A 427 -2.27 -40.56 7.55
N SER A 428 -1.31 -41.47 7.79
CA SER A 428 0.04 -41.10 8.24
C SER A 428 0.92 -40.50 7.12
N SER A 429 0.58 -40.80 5.86
CA SER A 429 1.34 -40.41 4.68
C SER A 429 1.06 -38.97 4.24
N ILE A 430 2.01 -38.07 4.49
CA ILE A 430 1.96 -36.67 4.01
C ILE A 430 1.79 -36.57 2.49
N SER A 431 2.40 -37.48 1.73
CA SER A 431 2.29 -37.52 0.26
C SER A 431 0.87 -37.88 -0.19
N ARG A 432 0.20 -38.81 0.50
CA ARG A 432 -1.22 -39.13 0.28
C ARG A 432 -2.10 -37.95 0.69
N ALA A 433 -1.84 -37.35 1.86
CA ALA A 433 -2.59 -36.21 2.36
C ALA A 433 -2.61 -35.05 1.34
N LEU A 434 -1.45 -34.65 0.81
CA LEU A 434 -1.34 -33.59 -0.18
C LEU A 434 -2.03 -33.95 -1.51
N ARG A 435 -1.78 -35.15 -2.08
CA ARG A 435 -2.44 -35.57 -3.33
C ARG A 435 -3.95 -35.62 -3.20
N VAL A 436 -4.48 -36.31 -2.20
CA VAL A 436 -5.93 -36.52 -2.04
C VAL A 436 -6.61 -35.19 -1.73
N SER A 437 -6.04 -34.35 -0.86
CA SER A 437 -6.58 -33.02 -0.57
C SER A 437 -6.70 -32.15 -1.83
N SER A 438 -5.73 -32.20 -2.76
CA SER A 438 -5.81 -31.48 -4.04
C SER A 438 -6.83 -32.01 -5.06
N LYS A 439 -7.30 -33.26 -4.88
CA LYS A 439 -8.30 -33.91 -5.76
C LYS A 439 -9.73 -33.83 -5.22
N LEU A 440 -9.92 -33.46 -3.95
CA LEU A 440 -11.24 -33.38 -3.31
C LEU A 440 -11.96 -32.09 -3.70
N GLU A 441 -13.16 -32.22 -4.28
CA GLU A 441 -13.98 -31.09 -4.77
C GLU A 441 -14.79 -30.43 -3.64
N ALA A 442 -14.08 -30.02 -2.58
CA ALA A 442 -14.64 -29.38 -1.40
C ALA A 442 -13.99 -28.01 -1.14
N GLY A 443 -14.78 -27.09 -0.59
CA GLY A 443 -14.29 -25.76 -0.22
C GLY A 443 -13.30 -25.74 0.94
N THR A 444 -13.28 -26.79 1.76
CA THR A 444 -12.38 -26.98 2.90
C THR A 444 -12.02 -28.46 3.06
N VAL A 445 -10.79 -28.75 3.47
CA VAL A 445 -10.31 -30.14 3.67
C VAL A 445 -9.56 -30.26 5.00
N GLY A 446 -10.01 -31.16 5.88
CA GLY A 446 -9.31 -31.51 7.12
C GLY A 446 -8.41 -32.74 6.94
N VAL A 447 -7.14 -32.64 7.30
CA VAL A 447 -6.19 -33.77 7.29
C VAL A 447 -5.95 -34.21 8.73
N ASN A 448 -6.20 -35.48 9.03
CA ASN A 448 -6.12 -36.09 10.36
C ASN A 448 -6.97 -35.39 11.44
N SER A 449 -7.97 -34.60 11.03
CA SER A 449 -8.97 -34.02 11.94
C SER A 449 -10.29 -33.78 11.22
N SER A 450 -11.37 -33.65 12.00
CA SER A 450 -12.55 -32.90 11.55
C SER A 450 -12.11 -31.50 11.10
N PHE A 451 -12.67 -30.97 10.01
CA PHE A 451 -12.49 -29.57 9.69
C PHE A 451 -13.13 -28.70 10.78
N SER A 452 -12.49 -27.58 11.13
CA SER A 452 -13.02 -26.59 12.07
C SER A 452 -12.78 -25.20 11.49
N PRO A 453 -13.82 -24.38 11.27
CA PRO A 453 -13.67 -23.02 10.75
C PRO A 453 -12.83 -22.16 11.69
N ASN A 454 -11.86 -21.43 11.15
CA ASN A 454 -11.01 -20.49 11.89
C ASN A 454 -11.14 -19.09 11.28
N PRO A 455 -11.26 -18.00 12.06
CA PRO A 455 -11.40 -16.64 11.54
C PRO A 455 -10.34 -16.24 10.50
N GLN A 456 -9.12 -16.77 10.60
CA GLN A 456 -7.98 -16.46 9.73
C GLN A 456 -8.09 -17.12 8.33
N THR A 457 -8.84 -18.21 8.20
CA THR A 457 -8.93 -19.01 6.97
C THR A 457 -10.31 -18.88 6.32
N PRO A 458 -10.42 -18.74 4.99
CA PRO A 458 -11.71 -18.67 4.34
C PRO A 458 -12.48 -19.99 4.49
N PHE A 459 -13.78 -19.87 4.70
CA PHE A 459 -14.74 -20.96 4.75
C PHE A 459 -15.79 -20.76 3.65
N GLY A 460 -16.23 -21.85 3.02
CA GLY A 460 -17.45 -21.86 2.20
C GLY A 460 -17.43 -22.80 1.02
N GLY A 461 -18.61 -23.09 0.47
CA GLY A 461 -18.83 -24.26 -0.39
C GLY A 461 -18.28 -24.21 -1.83
N TRP A 462 -18.06 -25.41 -2.39
CA TRP A 462 -18.07 -25.71 -3.82
C TRP A 462 -19.44 -26.25 -4.26
N LYS A 463 -19.67 -26.34 -5.57
CA LYS A 463 -20.88 -26.91 -6.19
C LYS A 463 -22.17 -26.30 -5.60
N GLN A 464 -23.14 -27.10 -5.16
CA GLN A 464 -24.38 -26.62 -4.54
C GLN A 464 -24.25 -26.29 -3.04
N SER A 465 -23.08 -26.46 -2.43
CA SER A 465 -22.84 -26.10 -1.02
C SER A 465 -22.59 -24.60 -0.81
N GLY A 466 -22.47 -23.78 -1.85
CA GLY A 466 -22.38 -22.34 -1.68
C GLY A 466 -21.75 -21.58 -2.84
N GLN A 467 -21.72 -20.26 -2.70
CA GLN A 467 -20.97 -19.35 -3.58
C GLN A 467 -20.46 -18.14 -2.78
N GLY A 468 -19.24 -17.71 -3.07
CA GLY A 468 -18.50 -16.78 -2.20
C GLY A 468 -17.83 -17.51 -1.04
N ARG A 469 -17.32 -16.76 -0.07
CA ARG A 469 -16.71 -17.26 1.17
C ARG A 469 -17.07 -16.36 2.34
N GLU A 470 -17.07 -16.92 3.53
CA GLU A 470 -17.02 -16.23 4.81
C GLU A 470 -15.65 -16.48 5.46
N LEU A 471 -15.33 -15.78 6.55
CA LEU A 471 -14.03 -15.85 7.23
C LEU A 471 -12.82 -15.47 6.34
N GLY A 472 -11.63 -15.39 6.94
CA GLY A 472 -10.40 -14.98 6.27
C GLY A 472 -10.47 -13.57 5.66
N PHE A 473 -9.52 -13.27 4.78
CA PHE A 473 -9.54 -12.04 3.99
C PHE A 473 -10.59 -12.08 2.86
N GLN A 474 -10.86 -13.27 2.31
CA GLN A 474 -11.83 -13.47 1.23
C GLN A 474 -13.26 -13.14 1.68
N GLY A 475 -13.63 -13.46 2.93
CA GLY A 475 -14.89 -13.04 3.53
C GLY A 475 -15.03 -11.53 3.64
N LEU A 476 -13.95 -10.78 3.86
CA LEU A 476 -13.94 -9.32 3.87
C LEU A 476 -14.17 -8.74 2.47
N LEU A 477 -13.48 -9.28 1.46
CA LEU A 477 -13.64 -8.87 0.06
C LEU A 477 -15.07 -9.04 -0.45
N ALA A 478 -15.81 -10.03 0.06
CA ALA A 478 -17.21 -10.24 -0.29
C ALA A 478 -18.15 -9.06 0.12
N TYR A 479 -17.67 -8.13 0.95
CA TYR A 479 -18.38 -6.93 1.42
C TYR A 479 -17.79 -5.62 0.86
N LEU A 480 -16.94 -5.71 -0.17
CA LEU A 480 -16.29 -4.57 -0.82
C LEU A 480 -16.59 -4.54 -2.33
N ASP A 481 -16.40 -3.37 -2.94
CA ASP A 481 -16.39 -3.17 -4.38
C ASP A 481 -15.10 -2.52 -4.85
N THR A 482 -14.59 -2.97 -6.00
CA THR A 482 -13.42 -2.38 -6.65
C THR A 482 -13.82 -1.17 -7.47
N LYS A 483 -13.31 0.00 -7.10
CA LYS A 483 -13.35 1.20 -7.93
C LYS A 483 -11.96 1.51 -8.48
N THR A 484 -11.77 1.26 -9.76
CA THR A 484 -10.60 1.74 -10.50
C THR A 484 -10.76 3.23 -10.77
N VAL A 485 -9.73 4.01 -10.48
CA VAL A 485 -9.62 5.44 -10.81
C VAL A 485 -8.40 5.61 -11.69
N HIS A 486 -8.63 6.11 -12.90
CA HIS A 486 -7.59 6.53 -13.83
C HIS A 486 -7.37 8.03 -13.62
N ILE A 487 -6.13 8.43 -13.39
CA ILE A 487 -5.73 9.82 -13.24
C ILE A 487 -4.76 10.08 -14.39
N LYS A 488 -5.30 10.62 -15.49
CA LYS A 488 -4.44 11.22 -16.51
C LYS A 488 -3.81 12.46 -15.88
N ALA A 489 -2.48 12.49 -15.85
CA ALA A 489 -1.74 13.69 -15.48
C ALA A 489 -1.15 14.25 -16.78
N ASP A 490 -1.36 15.54 -17.05
CA ASP A 490 -0.74 16.20 -18.21
C ASP A 490 0.75 16.54 -17.94
N ASP A 491 1.17 16.47 -16.66
CA ASP A 491 2.56 16.56 -16.20
C ASP A 491 2.97 15.23 -15.51
N PRO A 492 4.16 14.66 -15.79
CA PRO A 492 4.65 13.51 -15.03
C PRO A 492 4.87 13.87 -13.56
N THR A 493 4.36 13.06 -12.64
CA THR A 493 4.54 13.25 -11.19
C THR A 493 5.85 12.63 -10.68
N GLY A 494 6.94 12.92 -11.40
CA GLY A 494 8.30 12.59 -10.97
C GLY A 494 8.75 13.51 -9.83
N ILE A 495 9.00 12.95 -8.65
CA ILE A 495 9.72 13.64 -7.57
C ILE A 495 11.15 13.11 -7.56
N ASP A 496 12.02 13.74 -8.34
CA ASP A 496 13.47 13.53 -8.29
C ASP A 496 14.17 14.76 -7.67
N PHE A 497 14.08 14.86 -6.34
CA PHE A 497 15.29 15.06 -5.55
C PHE A 497 15.13 14.46 -4.16
N PRO A 498 16.20 13.91 -3.55
CA PRO A 498 15.98 12.80 -2.63
C PRO A 498 16.84 13.00 -1.36
N LEU A 499 16.66 14.15 -0.71
CA LEU A 499 17.03 14.39 0.69
C LEU A 499 15.74 14.93 1.34
N PHE A 500 15.16 14.36 2.40
CA PHE A 500 15.76 13.55 3.48
C PHE A 500 14.82 12.45 4.01
N GLU A 501 15.40 11.43 4.64
CA GLU A 501 14.68 10.48 5.50
C GLU A 501 14.31 11.12 6.86
N GLY A 502 13.55 12.22 6.79
CA GLY A 502 12.39 12.43 7.66
C GLY A 502 11.11 12.03 6.95
N VAL A 503 11.22 10.97 6.13
CA VAL A 503 10.13 10.28 5.44
C VAL A 503 9.01 11.21 4.96
N THR A 504 9.39 12.08 4.03
CA THR A 504 8.48 12.64 3.04
C THR A 504 8.33 11.65 1.89
N CYS A 505 7.11 11.42 1.41
CA CYS A 505 6.79 10.47 0.34
C CYS A 505 7.51 10.77 -0.99
N VAL A 506 8.74 10.31 -1.13
CA VAL A 506 9.33 9.94 -2.43
C VAL A 506 8.67 8.60 -2.81
N PRO A 507 8.28 8.35 -4.07
CA PRO A 507 7.78 7.03 -4.48
C PRO A 507 8.84 5.95 -4.19
N PRO A 508 8.43 4.72 -3.87
CA PRO A 508 9.38 3.62 -3.71
C PRO A 508 10.12 3.39 -5.03
N SER A 509 11.45 3.54 -5.00
CA SER A 509 12.30 3.01 -6.07
C SER A 509 12.47 1.51 -5.91
N ASP A 510 12.97 0.83 -6.95
CA ASP A 510 13.25 -0.61 -6.96
C ASP A 510 14.13 -1.10 -5.79
N ALA A 511 14.82 -0.18 -5.10
CA ALA A 511 15.66 -0.47 -3.93
C ALA A 511 14.90 -0.61 -2.60
N ARG A 512 13.66 -0.09 -2.47
CA ARG A 512 12.85 -0.18 -1.22
C ARG A 512 11.33 -0.12 -1.50
N PRO A 513 10.70 -1.21 -1.97
CA PRO A 513 9.25 -1.27 -2.19
C PRO A 513 8.40 -1.18 -0.90
N ASP A 514 8.95 -1.58 0.26
CA ASP A 514 8.20 -1.77 1.52
C ASP A 514 8.43 -0.66 2.58
N ALA A 515 8.99 0.50 2.20
CA ALA A 515 9.35 1.55 3.16
C ALA A 515 8.14 2.30 3.75
N ASN A 516 8.03 2.33 5.08
CA ASN A 516 7.01 3.12 5.80
C ASN A 516 7.39 4.60 5.90
N CYS A 517 6.39 5.49 5.94
CA CYS A 517 6.56 6.93 5.82
C CYS A 517 5.97 7.73 7.02
N ILE A 518 6.54 8.88 7.39
CA ILE A 518 6.17 9.77 8.51
C ILE A 518 6.40 11.22 8.05
N LEU A 519 5.37 11.92 7.55
CA LEU A 519 5.48 13.26 6.98
C LEU A 519 6.22 14.27 7.88
N GLY A 520 7.53 14.45 7.67
CA GLY A 520 8.37 15.38 8.45
C GLY A 520 8.69 16.70 7.74
N GLY A 521 9.07 16.64 6.46
CA GLY A 521 9.70 17.76 5.75
C GLY A 521 8.82 18.55 4.77
N TYR A 522 7.57 18.15 4.54
CA TYR A 522 6.73 18.84 3.56
C TYR A 522 6.21 20.21 4.06
N PRO A 523 6.12 21.23 3.17
CA PRO A 523 5.42 22.48 3.44
C PRO A 523 3.96 22.20 3.82
N SER A 524 3.46 22.85 4.87
CA SER A 524 2.06 22.70 5.31
C SER A 524 1.06 23.40 4.40
N TYR A 525 1.54 24.29 3.54
CA TYR A 525 0.74 25.02 2.57
C TYR A 525 1.47 25.08 1.22
N VAL A 526 0.74 24.90 0.12
CA VAL A 526 1.24 25.00 -1.25
C VAL A 526 0.40 26.00 -2.03
N VAL A 527 1.06 26.93 -2.72
CA VAL A 527 0.46 27.86 -3.67
C VAL A 527 0.86 27.46 -5.07
N ASN A 528 -0.10 26.93 -5.84
CA ASN A 528 0.08 26.71 -7.26
C ASN A 528 0.04 28.08 -7.99
N VAL A 529 1.22 28.58 -8.40
CA VAL A 529 1.36 29.88 -9.05
C VAL A 529 1.31 29.77 -10.58
N THR A 530 0.35 30.49 -11.15
CA THR A 530 0.11 30.64 -12.60
C THR A 530 0.26 32.11 -13.04
N SER A 531 0.72 32.98 -12.14
CA SER A 531 0.95 34.40 -12.41
C SER A 531 1.80 35.04 -11.31
N VAL A 532 2.50 36.12 -11.66
CA VAL A 532 3.29 36.95 -10.74
C VAL A 532 2.46 37.42 -9.53
N ALA A 533 1.21 37.84 -9.75
CA ALA A 533 0.33 38.30 -8.68
C ALA A 533 0.11 37.23 -7.58
N LYS A 534 0.08 35.93 -7.93
CA LYS A 534 0.00 34.86 -6.93
C LYS A 534 1.29 34.71 -6.13
N ILE A 535 2.47 34.94 -6.74
CA ILE A 535 3.76 35.00 -6.03
C ILE A 535 3.74 36.16 -5.04
N GLN A 536 3.36 37.36 -5.47
CA GLN A 536 3.27 38.55 -4.61
C GLN A 536 2.32 38.32 -3.43
N LEU A 537 1.16 37.69 -3.64
CA LEU A 537 0.23 37.34 -2.57
C LEU A 537 0.83 36.31 -1.59
N ALA A 538 1.52 35.29 -2.08
CA ALA A 538 2.16 34.27 -1.25
C ALA A 538 3.33 34.84 -0.43
N VAL A 539 4.18 35.67 -1.03
CA VAL A 539 5.26 36.41 -0.35
C VAL A 539 4.70 37.31 0.76
N ASN A 540 3.69 38.12 0.44
CA ASN A 540 3.03 38.99 1.43
C ASN A 540 2.35 38.17 2.55
N PHE A 541 1.73 37.04 2.23
CA PHE A 541 1.12 36.16 3.23
C PHE A 541 2.16 35.54 4.16
N ALA A 542 3.24 34.96 3.61
CA ALA A 542 4.30 34.36 4.42
C ALA A 542 4.96 35.39 5.35
N ARG A 543 5.32 36.58 4.83
CA ARG A 543 5.88 37.68 5.63
C ARG A 543 4.94 38.11 6.76
N ASN A 544 3.69 38.41 6.43
CA ASN A 544 2.70 38.91 7.41
C ASN A 544 2.26 37.84 8.43
N ARG A 545 2.59 36.55 8.20
CA ARG A 545 2.28 35.43 9.10
C ARG A 545 3.51 34.80 9.75
N ILE A 546 4.71 35.31 9.48
CA ILE A 546 6.00 34.78 9.96
C ILE A 546 6.13 33.28 9.63
N LEU A 547 5.79 32.93 8.40
CA LEU A 547 5.95 31.58 7.85
C LEU A 547 7.25 31.51 7.06
N ARG A 548 8.00 30.41 7.20
CA ARG A 548 9.08 30.04 6.27
C ARG A 548 8.49 30.00 4.86
N LEU A 549 9.04 30.80 3.95
CA LEU A 549 8.68 30.76 2.54
C LEU A 549 9.64 29.83 1.80
N ILE A 550 9.09 29.06 0.86
CA ILE A 550 9.81 28.07 0.06
C ILE A 550 9.43 28.27 -1.40
N VAL A 551 10.39 28.12 -2.31
CA VAL A 551 10.15 28.13 -3.76
C VAL A 551 10.48 26.76 -4.33
N LYS A 552 9.47 26.02 -4.79
CA LYS A 552 9.64 24.78 -5.56
C LYS A 552 9.64 25.12 -7.03
N ASN A 553 10.78 24.94 -7.68
CA ASN A 553 10.91 25.05 -9.13
C ASN A 553 10.71 23.68 -9.78
N LYS A 554 10.55 23.68 -11.12
CA LYS A 554 10.60 22.46 -11.93
C LYS A 554 12.04 21.92 -11.98
N GLY A 555 12.23 20.61 -12.08
CA GLY A 555 13.56 19.98 -12.06
C GLY A 555 14.18 19.74 -10.68
N HIS A 556 15.50 19.51 -10.68
CA HIS A 556 16.29 19.12 -9.51
C HIS A 556 16.27 20.17 -8.39
N ASP A 557 16.36 19.69 -7.15
CA ASP A 557 16.11 20.47 -5.92
C ASP A 557 17.20 20.22 -4.88
N PHE A 558 18.45 20.50 -5.29
CA PHE A 558 19.65 20.36 -4.47
C PHE A 558 19.54 21.05 -3.10
N ASP A 559 20.21 20.49 -2.09
CA ASP A 559 20.24 20.95 -0.69
C ASP A 559 18.88 21.04 0.02
N ALA A 560 17.87 20.36 -0.54
CA ALA A 560 16.50 20.33 -0.02
C ALA A 560 15.86 21.74 0.10
N LYS A 561 16.24 22.65 -0.82
CA LYS A 561 15.77 24.04 -0.89
C LYS A 561 14.25 24.16 -0.91
N SER A 562 13.55 23.19 -1.49
CA SER A 562 12.09 23.18 -1.56
C SER A 562 11.36 22.47 -0.40
N THR A 563 12.07 22.14 0.69
CA THR A 563 11.51 21.45 1.87
C THR A 563 11.53 22.33 3.11
N GLY A 564 10.64 22.03 4.07
CA GLY A 564 10.60 22.71 5.37
C GLY A 564 9.26 22.53 6.08
N ALA A 565 9.31 21.96 7.28
CA ALA A 565 8.12 21.76 8.11
C ALA A 565 7.42 23.09 8.44
N GLY A 566 6.08 23.13 8.36
CA GLY A 566 5.29 24.32 8.70
C GLY A 566 5.34 25.46 7.67
N ALA A 567 6.05 25.29 6.55
CA ALA A 567 6.28 26.34 5.57
C ALA A 567 5.11 26.58 4.59
N LEU A 568 5.16 27.73 3.91
CA LEU A 568 4.41 28.01 2.69
C LEU A 568 5.33 27.78 1.48
N SER A 569 4.92 26.92 0.55
CA SER A 569 5.65 26.69 -0.70
C SER A 569 4.93 27.32 -1.90
N ILE A 570 5.72 27.96 -2.77
CA ILE A 570 5.30 28.51 -4.07
C ILE A 570 5.82 27.57 -5.16
N TRP A 571 4.93 27.03 -5.99
CA TRP A 571 5.30 26.07 -7.03
C TRP A 571 5.29 26.73 -8.42
N THR A 572 6.46 27.00 -9.00
CA THR A 572 6.60 27.82 -10.22
C THR A 572 6.36 27.08 -11.54
N HIS A 573 6.11 25.76 -11.50
CA HIS A 573 5.88 24.89 -12.66
C HIS A 573 4.96 25.43 -13.78
N HIS A 574 3.88 26.15 -13.47
CA HIS A 574 2.99 26.75 -14.49
C HIS A 574 3.43 28.15 -14.98
N LEU A 575 4.65 28.57 -14.67
CA LEU A 575 5.33 29.70 -15.29
C LEU A 575 6.31 29.18 -16.33
N ASN A 576 5.79 28.44 -17.30
CA ASN A 576 6.53 27.69 -18.32
C ASN A 576 6.55 28.36 -19.71
N ASP A 577 6.27 29.66 -19.77
CA ASP A 577 6.27 30.44 -21.01
C ASP A 577 7.70 30.70 -21.53
N ILE A 578 7.87 30.62 -22.85
CA ILE A 578 9.11 30.98 -23.56
C ILE A 578 8.75 31.92 -24.70
N GLN A 579 9.11 33.20 -24.54
CA GLN A 579 8.84 34.24 -25.51
C GLN A 579 10.12 34.64 -26.25
N HIS A 580 10.14 34.46 -27.57
CA HIS A 580 11.18 35.03 -28.43
C HIS A 580 11.00 36.54 -28.60
N ILE A 581 12.10 37.28 -28.41
CA ILE A 581 12.23 38.72 -28.65
C ILE A 581 13.25 38.89 -29.78
N PRO A 582 12.84 39.06 -31.06
CA PRO A 582 13.76 39.06 -32.20
C PRO A 582 14.77 40.22 -32.23
N SER A 583 14.49 41.29 -31.48
CA SER A 583 15.35 42.46 -31.34
C SER A 583 15.17 43.02 -29.94
N TYR A 584 15.99 42.53 -29.01
CA TYR A 584 16.11 43.02 -27.64
C TYR A 584 17.28 44.01 -27.57
N THR A 585 17.07 45.14 -26.89
CA THR A 585 18.12 46.14 -26.64
C THR A 585 18.08 46.60 -25.19
N SER A 586 19.13 46.29 -24.43
CA SER A 586 19.34 46.76 -23.05
C SER A 586 20.81 46.61 -22.70
N GLY A 587 21.38 47.54 -21.94
CA GLY A 587 22.75 47.41 -21.45
C GLY A 587 23.89 47.70 -22.42
N GLY A 588 23.56 47.94 -23.68
CA GLY A 588 24.47 47.86 -24.81
C GLY A 588 24.35 46.53 -25.56
N ASN A 589 23.66 45.52 -25.00
CA ASN A 589 23.36 44.28 -25.70
C ASN A 589 22.30 44.56 -26.76
N SER A 590 22.47 44.00 -27.96
CA SER A 590 21.51 44.11 -29.05
C SER A 590 21.46 42.83 -29.88
N GLY A 591 20.31 42.17 -29.96
CA GLY A 591 20.11 40.97 -30.77
C GLY A 591 18.86 40.18 -30.39
N PRO A 592 18.70 38.93 -30.88
CA PRO A 592 17.61 38.06 -30.45
C PRO A 592 17.80 37.65 -28.98
N ALA A 593 16.70 37.55 -28.23
CA ALA A 593 16.69 37.09 -26.84
C ALA A 593 15.47 36.22 -26.54
N LEU A 594 15.57 35.39 -25.50
CA LEU A 594 14.44 34.62 -24.97
C LEU A 594 14.06 35.16 -23.58
N LYS A 595 12.78 35.49 -23.40
CA LYS A 595 12.19 35.68 -22.07
C LYS A 595 11.61 34.35 -21.61
N ILE A 596 12.07 33.86 -20.47
CA ILE A 596 11.87 32.48 -20.01
C ILE A 596 11.22 32.50 -18.63
N GLY A 597 10.14 31.74 -18.45
CA GLY A 597 9.45 31.61 -17.18
C GLY A 597 10.20 30.75 -16.15
N ALA A 598 9.93 30.98 -14.87
CA ALA A 598 10.62 30.31 -13.76
C ALA A 598 10.39 28.79 -13.65
N GLY A 599 9.36 28.27 -14.34
CA GLY A 599 9.02 26.84 -14.40
C GLY A 599 9.58 26.10 -15.62
N VAL A 600 10.37 26.77 -16.48
CA VAL A 600 10.94 26.18 -17.70
C VAL A 600 12.20 25.37 -17.39
N GLU A 601 12.32 24.17 -17.97
CA GLU A 601 13.50 23.30 -17.88
C GLU A 601 14.49 23.53 -19.02
N THR A 602 15.75 23.15 -18.79
CA THR A 602 16.88 23.34 -19.69
C THR A 602 16.62 22.79 -21.09
N LEU A 603 16.04 21.59 -21.22
CA LEU A 603 15.70 21.00 -22.52
C LEU A 603 14.71 21.86 -23.33
N GLN A 604 13.67 22.38 -22.67
CA GLN A 604 12.63 23.19 -23.33
C GLN A 604 13.19 24.48 -23.93
N VAL A 605 14.27 25.02 -23.34
CA VAL A 605 14.96 26.21 -23.84
C VAL A 605 15.86 25.86 -25.02
N TYR A 606 16.50 24.69 -25.02
CA TYR A 606 17.23 24.18 -26.18
C TYR A 606 16.31 23.89 -27.36
N GLU A 607 15.18 23.22 -27.15
CA GLU A 607 14.14 23.00 -28.16
C GLU A 607 13.62 24.33 -28.75
N ALA A 608 13.36 25.33 -27.90
CA ALA A 608 12.90 26.64 -28.35
C ALA A 608 13.98 27.43 -29.10
N ALA A 609 15.26 27.32 -28.71
CA ALA A 609 16.37 27.96 -29.41
C ALA A 609 16.63 27.30 -30.78
N ASP A 610 16.64 25.97 -30.83
CA ASP A 610 16.84 25.17 -32.03
C ASP A 610 15.77 25.46 -33.10
N ALA A 611 14.50 25.48 -32.69
CA ALA A 611 13.36 25.85 -33.54
C ALA A 611 13.40 27.30 -34.09
N LEU A 612 14.28 28.15 -33.54
CA LEU A 612 14.53 29.53 -33.98
C LEU A 612 15.86 29.69 -34.73
N ASN A 613 16.63 28.61 -34.94
CA ASN A 613 18.00 28.62 -35.44
C ASN A 613 18.92 29.50 -34.57
N LEU A 614 18.80 29.36 -33.25
CA LEU A 614 19.59 30.04 -32.22
C LEU A 614 20.32 29.01 -31.34
N HIS A 615 21.30 29.47 -30.58
CA HIS A 615 21.96 28.68 -29.54
C HIS A 615 21.82 29.39 -28.18
N VAL A 616 21.70 28.59 -27.12
CA VAL A 616 21.59 29.07 -25.74
C VAL A 616 22.64 28.37 -24.87
N VAL A 617 23.21 29.10 -23.92
CA VAL A 617 24.15 28.55 -22.94
C VAL A 617 23.32 27.91 -21.81
N GLY A 618 22.86 26.67 -22.00
CA GLY A 618 22.08 25.88 -21.04
C GLY A 618 22.87 24.74 -20.39
N GLY A 619 22.29 24.04 -19.41
CA GLY A 619 22.94 22.94 -18.67
C GLY A 619 23.08 21.62 -19.44
N ILE A 620 23.88 20.67 -18.92
CA ILE A 620 23.90 19.27 -19.44
C ILE A 620 22.72 18.41 -18.97
N ALA A 621 22.21 18.67 -17.76
CA ALA A 621 21.07 17.95 -17.22
C ALA A 621 19.77 18.57 -17.77
N ARG A 622 19.02 17.78 -18.53
CA ARG A 622 17.89 18.23 -19.34
C ARG A 622 16.72 18.69 -18.49
N THR A 623 16.53 17.99 -17.37
CA THR A 623 15.42 18.19 -16.45
C THR A 623 15.66 19.32 -15.44
N VAL A 624 16.83 19.97 -15.43
CA VAL A 624 17.10 21.10 -14.51
C VAL A 624 16.31 22.34 -14.90
N GLY A 625 15.51 22.88 -13.97
CA GLY A 625 14.82 24.16 -14.11
C GLY A 625 15.78 25.33 -14.32
N LEU A 626 15.61 26.07 -15.40
CA LEU A 626 16.58 27.08 -15.84
C LEU A 626 16.74 28.21 -14.82
N GLY A 627 15.64 28.75 -14.29
CA GLY A 627 15.69 29.87 -13.36
C GLY A 627 16.32 29.52 -12.01
N GLY A 628 15.89 28.42 -11.41
CA GLY A 628 16.26 28.04 -10.04
C GLY A 628 17.52 27.19 -9.92
N GLY A 629 17.65 26.14 -10.75
CA GLY A 629 18.78 25.21 -10.68
C GLY A 629 19.98 25.69 -11.49
N TYR A 630 19.75 26.22 -12.67
CA TYR A 630 20.83 26.60 -13.60
C TYR A 630 21.31 28.04 -13.39
N ILE A 631 20.45 29.05 -13.51
CA ILE A 631 20.83 30.47 -13.36
C ILE A 631 21.15 30.81 -11.90
N ALA A 632 20.20 30.65 -10.97
CA ALA A 632 20.41 30.97 -9.57
C ALA A 632 21.28 29.94 -8.82
N GLY A 633 21.28 28.69 -9.31
CA GLY A 633 22.06 27.60 -8.73
C GLY A 633 23.47 27.45 -9.30
N GLY A 634 23.83 28.17 -10.37
CA GLY A 634 25.19 28.28 -10.91
C GLY A 634 25.59 27.27 -12.01
N GLY A 635 24.65 26.45 -12.48
CA GLY A 635 24.90 25.30 -13.37
C GLY A 635 25.73 25.58 -14.62
N HIS A 636 26.37 24.52 -15.12
CA HIS A 636 27.38 24.57 -16.18
C HIS A 636 26.87 24.12 -17.56
N SER A 637 27.33 24.81 -18.60
CA SER A 637 27.05 24.47 -19.98
C SER A 637 28.22 23.74 -20.65
N PRO A 638 27.98 22.89 -21.64
CA PRO A 638 29.04 22.50 -22.57
C PRO A 638 29.60 23.66 -23.40
N LEU A 639 28.83 24.75 -23.55
CA LEU A 639 29.28 25.99 -24.17
C LEU A 639 30.02 26.92 -23.19
N PHE A 640 30.15 26.53 -21.92
CA PHE A 640 30.78 27.33 -20.87
C PHE A 640 32.20 27.76 -21.27
N SER A 641 32.98 26.83 -21.84
CA SER A 641 34.36 27.07 -22.30
C SER A 641 34.48 28.09 -23.44
N GLN A 642 33.36 28.65 -23.93
CA GLN A 642 33.35 29.72 -24.93
C GLN A 642 32.66 31.00 -24.45
N TYR A 643 31.55 30.90 -23.71
CA TYR A 643 30.73 32.07 -23.35
C TYR A 643 30.71 32.42 -21.86
N GLY A 644 31.36 31.63 -20.99
CA GLY A 644 31.35 31.83 -19.55
C GLY A 644 30.12 31.19 -18.88
N MET A 645 29.71 31.74 -17.73
CA MET A 645 28.75 31.08 -16.84
C MET A 645 27.31 31.40 -17.21
N ALA A 646 26.37 30.55 -16.76
CA ALA A 646 24.93 30.76 -16.87
C ALA A 646 24.48 32.13 -16.34
N ALA A 647 24.96 32.50 -15.15
CA ALA A 647 24.65 33.77 -14.48
C ALA A 647 25.16 34.99 -15.25
N ASP A 648 26.19 34.83 -16.10
CA ASP A 648 26.72 35.91 -16.93
C ASP A 648 25.79 36.20 -18.13
N GLN A 649 24.93 35.25 -18.56
CA GLN A 649 24.07 35.41 -19.74
C GLN A 649 22.72 36.09 -19.45
N VAL A 650 22.52 36.59 -18.22
CA VAL A 650 21.22 37.08 -17.73
C VAL A 650 21.05 38.56 -18.04
N LEU A 651 20.52 38.87 -19.22
CA LEU A 651 20.26 40.24 -19.69
C LEU A 651 19.29 41.03 -18.78
N ALA A 652 18.32 40.31 -18.18
CA ALA A 652 17.31 40.87 -17.30
C ALA A 652 16.66 39.81 -16.39
N LEU A 653 16.18 40.23 -15.22
CA LEU A 653 15.35 39.39 -14.33
C LEU A 653 14.07 40.12 -13.93
N GLU A 654 12.94 39.40 -13.96
CA GLU A 654 11.67 39.85 -13.39
C GLU A 654 11.43 39.11 -12.06
N VAL A 655 11.57 39.83 -10.94
CA VAL A 655 11.57 39.22 -9.59
C VAL A 655 10.52 39.84 -8.68
N VAL A 656 10.00 39.02 -7.76
CA VAL A 656 9.19 39.50 -6.63
C VAL A 656 10.11 39.58 -5.40
N LEU A 657 10.30 40.80 -4.90
CA LEU A 657 11.10 41.09 -3.71
C LEU A 657 10.39 40.61 -2.43
N PRO A 658 11.10 40.39 -1.31
CA PRO A 658 10.51 39.98 -0.02
C PRO A 658 9.43 40.92 0.54
N ASN A 659 9.48 42.21 0.17
CA ASN A 659 8.44 43.19 0.47
C ASN A 659 7.15 43.03 -0.38
N GLY A 660 7.14 42.11 -1.36
CA GLY A 660 6.02 41.82 -2.26
C GLY A 660 6.00 42.64 -3.56
N THR A 661 6.95 43.56 -3.75
CA THR A 661 7.06 44.36 -4.98
C THR A 661 7.61 43.53 -6.13
N PHE A 662 7.00 43.63 -7.30
CA PHE A 662 7.51 43.05 -8.54
C PHE A 662 8.35 44.09 -9.29
N VAL A 663 9.57 43.72 -9.69
CA VAL A 663 10.53 44.62 -10.35
C VAL A 663 11.24 43.92 -11.51
N SER A 664 11.61 44.70 -12.53
CA SER A 664 12.53 44.27 -13.60
C SER A 664 13.92 44.82 -13.31
N VAL A 665 14.91 43.94 -13.22
CA VAL A 665 16.34 44.24 -13.10
C VAL A 665 16.96 44.11 -14.49
N VAL A 666 17.67 45.13 -14.98
CA VAL A 666 18.23 45.18 -16.34
C VAL A 666 19.65 45.76 -16.36
N GLU A 667 20.47 45.25 -17.27
CA GLU A 667 21.93 45.43 -17.30
C GLU A 667 22.40 46.76 -17.92
N ASN A 668 21.94 47.96 -17.51
CA ASN A 668 22.54 49.24 -17.98
C ASN A 668 23.94 49.53 -17.38
N THR A 669 24.78 48.50 -17.47
CA THR A 669 26.07 48.22 -16.84
C THR A 669 26.90 47.16 -17.63
N ASN A 670 26.79 47.06 -18.98
CA ASN A 670 27.69 46.42 -20.02
C ASN A 670 27.11 45.26 -20.90
N SER A 671 27.85 44.76 -21.94
CA SER A 671 27.23 44.06 -23.13
C SER A 671 28.08 43.43 -24.28
N GLY A 672 27.54 42.48 -25.10
CA GLY A 672 28.12 42.08 -26.43
C GLY A 672 28.05 40.66 -27.15
N LEU A 673 27.19 39.66 -26.87
CA LEU A 673 26.86 38.47 -27.76
C LEU A 673 28.01 37.46 -28.21
N PHE A 674 27.92 36.65 -29.31
CA PHE A 674 27.49 35.20 -29.49
C PHE A 674 28.20 34.43 -30.69
N GLY A 675 28.13 33.06 -30.83
CA GLY A 675 28.27 32.34 -32.16
C GLY A 675 28.68 30.81 -32.31
N GLU A 676 27.75 29.94 -32.76
CA GLU A 676 27.87 28.69 -33.61
C GLU A 676 28.59 27.35 -33.18
N GLU A 677 28.07 26.23 -33.74
CA GLU A 677 28.47 24.79 -33.95
C GLU A 677 29.28 23.91 -32.94
N VAL A 678 28.94 22.59 -32.87
CA VAL A 678 29.45 21.60 -31.88
C VAL A 678 29.81 20.22 -32.46
N ALA A 679 30.97 19.66 -32.08
CA ALA A 679 31.34 18.25 -32.28
C ALA A 679 31.70 17.57 -30.94
N ALA A 680 31.53 16.25 -30.79
CA ALA A 680 31.82 15.56 -29.52
C ALA A 680 32.32 14.09 -29.66
N PRO A 681 33.51 13.77 -29.13
CA PRO A 681 34.03 12.42 -29.00
C PRO A 681 33.90 11.83 -27.58
N MET A 682 34.13 10.51 -27.47
CA MET A 682 34.07 9.75 -26.21
C MET A 682 35.34 8.93 -25.97
N ALA A 683 35.80 8.85 -24.71
CA ALA A 683 36.94 8.02 -24.30
C ALA A 683 36.79 7.47 -22.87
N SER A 684 37.28 6.26 -22.60
CA SER A 684 37.28 5.66 -21.25
C SER A 684 38.37 4.60 -21.07
N PHE A 685 38.79 4.35 -19.82
CA PHE A 685 39.68 3.25 -19.45
C PHE A 685 39.49 2.82 -17.98
N SER A 686 39.94 1.61 -17.62
CA SER A 686 39.77 1.05 -16.27
C SER A 686 40.92 0.13 -15.85
N THR A 687 41.06 -0.09 -14.54
CA THR A 687 41.94 -1.12 -13.97
C THR A 687 41.54 -2.52 -14.46
N SER A 688 42.51 -3.34 -14.83
CA SER A 688 42.26 -4.68 -15.37
C SER A 688 43.45 -5.61 -15.09
N ALA A 689 43.39 -6.86 -15.56
CA ALA A 689 44.53 -7.79 -15.49
C ALA A 689 45.78 -7.27 -16.22
N SER A 690 45.65 -6.32 -17.15
CA SER A 690 46.76 -5.68 -17.88
C SER A 690 47.01 -4.21 -17.49
N VAL A 691 46.12 -3.58 -16.72
CA VAL A 691 46.26 -2.18 -16.25
C VAL A 691 46.26 -2.18 -14.72
N SER A 692 47.44 -2.07 -14.12
CA SER A 692 47.60 -2.01 -12.66
C SER A 692 47.03 -0.72 -12.07
N ASN A 693 46.77 -0.69 -10.76
CA ASN A 693 46.29 0.52 -10.07
C ASN A 693 47.27 1.71 -10.27
N ALA A 694 48.59 1.49 -10.18
CA ALA A 694 49.59 2.53 -10.43
C ALA A 694 49.57 3.03 -11.89
N THR A 695 49.41 2.09 -12.84
CA THR A 695 49.27 2.40 -14.27
C THR A 695 48.01 3.23 -14.54
N PHE A 696 46.88 2.87 -13.90
CA PHE A 696 45.62 3.59 -13.99
C PHE A 696 45.78 5.05 -13.54
N TRP A 697 46.35 5.30 -12.35
CA TRP A 697 46.56 6.67 -11.87
C TRP A 697 47.57 7.46 -12.74
N SER A 698 48.61 6.81 -13.30
CA SER A 698 49.47 7.47 -14.29
C SER A 698 48.71 7.85 -15.58
N GLY A 699 47.66 7.08 -15.93
CA GLY A 699 46.73 7.43 -17.02
C GLY A 699 45.82 8.60 -16.67
N ILE A 700 45.41 8.72 -15.40
CA ILE A 700 44.68 9.89 -14.87
C ILE A 700 45.57 11.14 -14.94
N ASP A 701 46.84 11.04 -14.55
CA ASP A 701 47.81 12.15 -14.65
C ASP A 701 47.98 12.60 -16.11
N ALA A 702 48.10 11.64 -17.05
CA ALA A 702 48.18 11.91 -18.48
C ALA A 702 46.90 12.55 -19.05
N PHE A 703 45.73 12.25 -18.47
CA PHE A 703 44.47 12.91 -18.80
C PHE A 703 44.38 14.33 -18.22
N PHE A 704 44.70 14.52 -16.94
CA PHE A 704 44.70 15.85 -16.32
C PHE A 704 45.74 16.79 -16.94
N ALA A 705 46.83 16.27 -17.51
CA ALA A 705 47.79 17.06 -18.28
C ALA A 705 47.20 17.71 -19.55
N THR A 706 46.08 17.21 -20.09
CA THR A 706 45.42 17.81 -21.28
C THR A 706 44.49 18.97 -20.94
N PHE A 707 44.08 19.12 -19.68
CA PHE A 707 43.06 20.11 -19.27
C PHE A 707 43.38 21.55 -19.69
N PRO A 708 44.62 22.07 -19.50
CA PRO A 708 44.97 23.42 -19.96
C PRO A 708 44.75 23.61 -21.46
N SER A 709 45.24 22.70 -22.30
CA SER A 709 45.13 22.82 -23.76
C SER A 709 43.70 22.60 -24.24
N TYR A 710 42.93 21.72 -23.60
CA TYR A 710 41.52 21.48 -23.93
C TYR A 710 40.67 22.70 -23.56
N ALA A 711 40.90 23.32 -22.40
CA ALA A 711 40.22 24.55 -22.01
C ALA A 711 40.58 25.73 -22.93
N ASP A 712 41.85 25.90 -23.28
CA ASP A 712 42.30 26.98 -24.17
C ASP A 712 41.76 26.84 -25.59
N ALA A 713 41.57 25.61 -26.05
CA ALA A 713 40.90 25.27 -27.31
C ALA A 713 39.37 25.43 -27.27
N GLY A 714 38.79 25.87 -26.15
CA GLY A 714 37.35 26.04 -25.99
C GLY A 714 36.55 24.75 -25.87
N MET A 715 37.22 23.64 -25.56
CA MET A 715 36.61 22.32 -25.38
C MET A 715 36.03 22.20 -23.96
N TYR A 716 35.00 21.38 -23.83
CA TYR A 716 34.34 21.04 -22.57
C TYR A 716 34.45 19.53 -22.34
N THR A 717 35.03 19.12 -21.22
CA THR A 717 35.47 17.75 -20.95
C THR A 717 34.88 17.29 -19.63
N TYR A 718 33.74 16.62 -19.67
CA TYR A 718 33.10 16.03 -18.49
C TYR A 718 33.63 14.63 -18.23
N TYR A 719 34.01 14.36 -16.99
CA TYR A 719 34.62 13.08 -16.59
C TYR A 719 34.08 12.56 -15.26
N THR A 720 34.22 11.24 -15.08
CA THR A 720 33.88 10.53 -13.84
C THR A 720 34.98 9.51 -13.53
N ILE A 721 35.57 9.63 -12.34
CA ILE A 721 36.47 8.64 -11.74
C ILE A 721 35.69 7.88 -10.67
N SER A 722 35.43 6.61 -10.92
CA SER A 722 34.72 5.72 -10.00
C SER A 722 35.64 4.61 -9.52
N CYS A 723 35.67 4.35 -8.21
CA CYS A 723 36.40 3.23 -7.62
C CYS A 723 35.46 2.41 -6.74
N THR A 724 35.33 1.10 -6.98
CA THR A 724 34.51 0.23 -6.11
C THR A 724 35.28 -0.23 -4.86
N ASN A 725 36.61 -0.14 -4.90
CA ASN A 725 37.53 -0.35 -3.80
C ASN A 725 38.89 0.30 -4.15
N THR A 726 39.88 0.22 -3.27
CA THR A 726 41.22 0.84 -3.45
C THR A 726 42.06 0.29 -4.61
N THR A 727 41.59 -0.73 -5.33
CA THR A 727 42.30 -1.42 -6.42
C THR A 727 41.50 -1.57 -7.72
N THR A 728 40.21 -1.18 -7.72
CA THR A 728 39.31 -1.33 -8.87
C THR A 728 38.69 0.03 -9.20
N CYS A 729 39.19 0.67 -10.26
CA CYS A 729 38.82 2.02 -10.65
C CYS A 729 38.61 2.16 -12.17
N SER A 730 37.78 3.12 -12.58
CA SER A 730 37.49 3.45 -13.98
C SER A 730 37.39 4.96 -14.20
N LEU A 731 37.92 5.44 -15.32
CA LEU A 731 37.67 6.77 -15.86
C LEU A 731 36.69 6.64 -17.03
N ALA A 732 35.59 7.40 -16.96
CA ALA A 732 34.74 7.70 -18.11
C ALA A 732 34.90 9.18 -18.47
N VAL A 733 35.06 9.48 -19.76
CA VAL A 733 35.07 10.85 -20.31
C VAL A 733 33.96 10.95 -21.36
N ASN A 734 32.79 11.41 -20.90
CA ASN A 734 31.61 11.64 -21.71
C ASN A 734 30.64 12.59 -20.97
N PRO A 735 30.21 13.70 -21.57
CA PRO A 735 30.64 14.25 -22.85
C PRO A 735 32.05 14.87 -22.85
N LEU A 736 32.77 14.73 -23.96
CA LEU A 736 33.83 15.65 -24.36
C LEU A 736 33.37 16.37 -25.62
N TRP A 737 33.14 17.68 -25.54
CA TRP A 737 32.69 18.52 -26.66
C TRP A 737 33.82 19.45 -27.10
N ALA A 738 33.97 19.62 -28.40
CA ALA A 738 34.85 20.57 -29.05
C ALA A 738 34.01 21.42 -30.01
N ASN A 739 33.57 22.58 -29.52
CA ASN A 739 32.72 23.47 -30.30
C ASN A 739 33.58 24.19 -31.36
N ASN A 740 33.05 24.33 -32.59
CA ASN A 740 33.77 24.83 -33.78
C ASN A 740 35.00 24.01 -34.21
N MET A 741 34.96 22.68 -34.12
CA MET A 741 35.99 21.77 -34.66
C MET A 741 35.42 20.66 -35.56
N THR A 742 36.11 20.36 -36.65
CA THR A 742 35.86 19.14 -37.46
C THR A 742 36.47 17.90 -36.81
N SER A 743 35.94 16.70 -37.12
CA SER A 743 36.47 15.43 -36.61
C SER A 743 37.97 15.27 -36.85
N ALA A 744 38.48 15.68 -38.02
CA ALA A 744 39.90 15.58 -38.36
C ALA A 744 40.80 16.50 -37.51
N GLN A 745 40.33 17.70 -37.16
CA GLN A 745 41.05 18.60 -36.24
C GLN A 745 41.09 17.99 -34.83
N LEU A 746 39.98 17.38 -34.41
CA LEU A 746 39.81 16.81 -33.07
C LEU A 746 40.58 15.49 -32.88
N GLU A 747 40.61 14.63 -33.90
CA GLU A 747 41.48 13.45 -33.97
C GLU A 747 42.96 13.84 -33.82
N ALA A 748 43.40 14.87 -34.54
CA ALA A 748 44.76 15.38 -34.45
C ALA A 748 45.08 15.96 -33.06
N PHE A 749 44.10 16.62 -32.42
CA PHE A 749 44.25 17.20 -31.08
C PHE A 749 44.32 16.14 -29.97
N HIS A 750 43.64 15.01 -30.14
CA HIS A 750 43.65 13.88 -29.19
C HIS A 750 44.81 12.89 -29.37
N ALA A 751 45.47 12.88 -30.53
CA ALA A 751 46.57 11.96 -30.81
C ALA A 751 47.70 11.95 -29.73
N PRO A 752 48.13 13.08 -29.13
CA PRO A 752 49.15 13.07 -28.07
C PRO A 752 48.68 12.35 -26.79
N PHE A 753 47.41 12.48 -26.42
CA PHE A 753 46.82 11.82 -25.25
C PHE A 753 46.74 10.30 -25.45
N PHE A 754 46.28 9.84 -26.60
CA PHE A 754 46.24 8.41 -26.90
C PHE A 754 47.64 7.79 -27.05
N ALA A 755 48.62 8.56 -27.54
CA ALA A 755 50.03 8.13 -27.53
C ALA A 755 50.56 7.96 -26.10
N ALA A 756 50.23 8.87 -25.17
CA ALA A 756 50.61 8.76 -23.76
C ALA A 756 49.98 7.53 -23.07
N LEU A 757 48.67 7.29 -23.28
CA LEU A 757 48.00 6.08 -22.77
C LEU A 757 48.60 4.79 -23.36
N THR A 758 48.91 4.78 -24.66
CA THR A 758 49.56 3.64 -25.33
C THR A 758 50.95 3.37 -24.74
N ALA A 759 51.73 4.41 -24.43
CA ALA A 759 53.04 4.27 -23.79
C ALA A 759 52.96 3.71 -22.36
N LEU A 760 51.83 3.91 -21.66
CA LEU A 760 51.53 3.32 -20.36
C LEU A 760 50.97 1.88 -20.46
N GLY A 761 50.76 1.34 -21.67
CA GLY A 761 50.12 0.04 -21.88
C GLY A 761 48.59 0.07 -21.75
N ILE A 762 47.97 1.25 -21.71
CA ILE A 762 46.52 1.45 -21.63
C ILE A 762 45.97 1.52 -23.06
N GLY A 763 45.37 0.43 -23.52
CA GLY A 763 44.69 0.40 -24.82
C GLY A 763 43.32 1.08 -24.78
N VAL A 764 43.16 2.19 -25.50
CA VAL A 764 41.84 2.81 -25.73
C VAL A 764 41.15 2.10 -26.90
N GLN A 765 39.94 1.58 -26.68
CA GLN A 765 39.18 0.90 -27.72
C GLN A 765 38.37 1.92 -28.54
N ASN A 766 38.62 1.96 -29.86
CA ASN A 766 37.81 2.62 -30.89
C ASN A 766 37.19 3.98 -30.46
N PRO A 767 37.99 5.05 -30.29
CA PRO A 767 37.44 6.37 -29.98
C PRO A 767 36.44 6.79 -31.06
N VAL A 768 35.21 7.09 -30.63
CA VAL A 768 34.12 7.54 -31.52
C VAL A 768 34.18 9.05 -31.62
N TYR A 769 34.10 9.58 -32.84
CA TYR A 769 34.01 11.01 -33.13
C TYR A 769 32.69 11.28 -33.86
N SER A 770 31.83 12.09 -33.25
CA SER A 770 30.52 12.44 -33.80
C SER A 770 30.43 13.95 -34.03
N VAL A 771 29.89 14.34 -35.18
CA VAL A 771 29.52 15.72 -35.52
C VAL A 771 28.02 15.85 -35.38
N TYR A 772 27.55 16.94 -34.79
CA TYR A 772 26.15 17.16 -34.50
C TYR A 772 25.67 18.46 -35.16
N ASP A 773 24.47 18.42 -35.72
CA ASP A 773 23.80 19.60 -36.27
C ASP A 773 23.20 20.37 -35.09
N GLY A 774 24.02 21.19 -34.44
CA GLY A 774 23.64 22.02 -33.30
C GLY A 774 23.71 21.35 -31.91
N VAL A 775 23.47 22.19 -30.90
CA VAL A 775 23.65 21.86 -29.47
C VAL A 775 22.63 20.86 -28.96
N LEU A 776 21.38 20.96 -29.43
CA LEU A 776 20.31 20.05 -29.03
C LEU A 776 20.68 18.61 -29.43
N SER A 777 21.03 18.36 -30.69
CA SER A 777 21.43 17.03 -31.18
C SER A 777 22.63 16.43 -30.43
N ALA A 778 23.64 17.26 -30.11
CA ALA A 778 24.80 16.86 -29.31
C ALA A 778 24.41 16.47 -27.88
N LEU A 779 23.57 17.29 -27.22
CA LEU A 779 23.02 17.00 -25.89
C LEU A 779 22.17 15.74 -25.91
N GLU A 780 21.31 15.62 -26.91
CA GLU A 780 20.37 14.52 -27.15
C GLU A 780 21.08 13.17 -27.22
N THR A 781 22.25 13.13 -27.85
CA THR A 781 23.03 11.91 -28.08
C THR A 781 24.04 11.61 -26.97
N THR A 782 24.75 12.61 -26.44
CA THR A 782 25.87 12.39 -25.50
C THR A 782 25.46 12.32 -24.03
N PHE A 783 24.29 12.88 -23.68
CA PHE A 783 23.75 12.85 -22.31
C PHE A 783 22.25 12.47 -22.29
N PRO A 784 21.85 11.26 -22.77
CA PRO A 784 20.46 10.81 -22.83
C PRO A 784 19.74 10.89 -21.49
N ALA A 785 18.46 11.30 -21.49
CA ALA A 785 17.64 11.40 -20.28
C ALA A 785 17.56 10.06 -19.51
N SER A 786 17.61 8.92 -20.22
CA SER A 786 17.70 7.58 -19.63
C SER A 786 19.02 7.26 -18.91
N THR A 787 20.02 8.16 -19.00
CA THR A 787 21.32 8.08 -18.32
C THR A 787 21.57 9.27 -17.39
N GLU A 788 20.58 10.16 -17.21
CA GLU A 788 20.64 11.32 -16.33
C GLU A 788 20.54 10.87 -14.85
N VAL A 789 21.64 10.36 -14.29
CA VAL A 789 21.73 9.87 -12.90
C VAL A 789 22.24 10.99 -11.99
N VAL A 790 21.36 11.94 -11.68
CA VAL A 790 21.68 13.16 -10.91
C VAL A 790 20.61 13.38 -9.84
N GLY A 791 21.05 13.56 -8.59
CA GLY A 791 20.17 13.60 -7.41
C GLY A 791 19.58 12.22 -7.06
N THR A 792 20.33 11.37 -6.36
CA THR A 792 19.86 10.07 -5.80
C THR A 792 19.97 10.07 -4.26
N TRP A 793 19.03 9.46 -3.52
CA TRP A 793 18.95 9.66 -2.03
C TRP A 793 20.02 8.93 -1.23
N THR A 794 20.81 8.14 -1.92
CA THR A 794 21.98 7.45 -1.40
C THR A 794 23.26 8.26 -1.61
N TYR A 795 23.16 9.52 -2.06
CA TYR A 795 24.29 10.33 -2.50
C TYR A 795 24.23 11.79 -2.04
N HIS A 796 25.39 12.36 -1.71
CA HIS A 796 25.60 13.79 -1.48
C HIS A 796 26.95 14.21 -2.05
N THR A 797 27.00 15.39 -2.65
CA THR A 797 28.18 15.96 -3.29
C THR A 797 28.76 17.10 -2.48
N GLY A 798 30.07 17.32 -2.61
CA GLY A 798 30.68 18.60 -2.29
C GLY A 798 31.88 18.84 -3.19
N SER A 799 32.23 20.11 -3.41
CA SER A 799 32.93 20.50 -4.62
C SER A 799 33.97 21.61 -4.43
N ARG A 800 34.89 21.71 -5.39
CA ARG A 800 35.93 22.74 -5.42
C ARG A 800 36.31 23.11 -6.84
N LEU A 801 36.63 24.38 -7.01
CA LEU A 801 37.30 24.92 -8.19
C LEU A 801 38.80 24.79 -8.00
N PHE A 802 39.52 24.41 -9.06
CA PHE A 802 40.96 24.28 -9.05
C PHE A 802 41.56 25.33 -10.00
N PRO A 803 42.31 26.33 -9.50
CA PRO A 803 42.87 27.40 -10.33
C PRO A 803 43.96 26.86 -11.26
N ARG A 804 44.09 27.46 -12.43
CA ARG A 804 45.14 27.11 -13.40
C ARG A 804 46.55 27.17 -12.79
N ALA A 805 46.78 28.12 -11.89
CA ALA A 805 48.08 28.36 -11.25
C ALA A 805 48.57 27.18 -10.37
N ASN A 806 47.63 26.42 -9.75
CA ASN A 806 47.94 25.31 -8.84
C ASN A 806 47.42 23.97 -9.38
N TRP A 807 47.31 23.82 -10.71
CA TRP A 807 46.75 22.61 -11.31
C TRP A 807 47.67 21.39 -11.14
N ALA A 808 47.22 20.43 -10.33
CA ALA A 808 47.87 19.13 -10.11
C ALA A 808 46.88 17.95 -10.26
N GLY A 809 45.69 18.18 -10.84
CA GLY A 809 44.59 17.22 -10.88
C GLY A 809 43.75 17.19 -9.59
N ALA A 810 42.52 16.68 -9.70
CA ALA A 810 41.64 16.44 -8.56
C ALA A 810 41.70 14.96 -8.17
N ALA A 811 42.31 14.65 -7.02
CA ALA A 811 42.44 13.28 -6.54
C ALA A 811 41.17 12.81 -5.79
N GLY A 812 40.65 11.63 -6.15
CA GLY A 812 39.53 10.97 -5.45
C GLY A 812 38.59 10.20 -6.37
N MET A 813 37.42 9.82 -5.84
CA MET A 813 36.27 9.41 -6.66
C MET A 813 35.51 10.66 -7.10
N THR A 814 35.88 11.21 -8.25
CA THR A 814 35.47 12.56 -8.65
C THR A 814 34.62 12.58 -9.90
N ILE A 815 33.59 13.41 -9.91
CA ILE A 815 32.97 13.92 -11.14
C ILE A 815 33.55 15.31 -11.39
N GLY A 816 33.80 15.71 -12.62
CA GLY A 816 34.23 17.08 -12.88
C GLY A 816 34.26 17.46 -14.35
N TYR A 817 34.64 18.70 -14.61
CA TYR A 817 34.86 19.22 -15.95
C TYR A 817 35.94 20.30 -16.00
N ASN A 818 36.54 20.49 -17.16
CA ASN A 818 37.44 21.62 -17.40
C ASN A 818 36.67 22.93 -17.54
N VAL A 819 37.33 24.03 -17.17
CA VAL A 819 36.80 25.38 -17.11
C VAL A 819 37.76 26.26 -17.91
N ARG A 820 37.24 26.99 -18.91
CA ARG A 820 38.02 28.07 -19.53
C ARG A 820 37.78 29.37 -18.75
N ALA A 821 38.64 29.60 -17.77
CA ALA A 821 38.82 30.91 -17.16
C ALA A 821 39.09 31.98 -18.23
N ALA A 822 38.08 32.78 -18.55
CA ALA A 822 38.16 33.94 -19.43
C ALA A 822 37.14 35.00 -18.99
N PRO A 823 37.52 36.28 -18.90
CA PRO A 823 36.55 37.36 -18.86
C PRO A 823 35.78 37.37 -20.18
N ASN A 824 34.46 37.27 -20.13
CA ASN A 824 33.64 37.47 -21.32
C ASN A 824 33.47 38.99 -21.49
N PRO A 825 34.06 39.62 -22.53
CA PRO A 825 33.93 41.06 -22.74
C PRO A 825 32.49 41.49 -23.08
N SER A 826 31.64 40.51 -23.38
CA SER A 826 30.27 40.67 -23.85
C SER A 826 29.20 40.72 -22.76
N VAL A 827 29.53 40.62 -21.48
CA VAL A 827 28.52 40.64 -20.40
C VAL A 827 29.16 41.11 -19.10
N SER A 828 28.40 41.79 -18.24
CA SER A 828 28.87 42.18 -16.92
C SER A 828 29.10 40.96 -16.04
N GLN A 829 30.34 40.78 -15.61
CA GLN A 829 30.74 39.74 -14.67
C GLN A 829 30.63 40.17 -13.19
N ASP A 830 30.12 41.38 -12.93
CA ASP A 830 29.82 41.88 -11.58
C ASP A 830 28.48 41.31 -11.07
N ASN A 831 28.51 40.05 -10.65
CA ASN A 831 27.36 39.33 -10.12
C ASN A 831 27.71 38.58 -8.82
N ALA A 832 26.76 37.80 -8.30
CA ALA A 832 26.91 37.15 -6.99
C ALA A 832 27.86 35.94 -6.98
N VAL A 833 28.38 35.50 -8.14
CA VAL A 833 29.18 34.27 -8.22
C VAL A 833 30.60 34.50 -7.70
N ASN A 834 31.19 33.48 -7.08
CA ASN A 834 32.56 33.51 -6.58
C ASN A 834 33.56 33.88 -7.70
N ALA A 835 34.40 34.89 -7.45
CA ALA A 835 35.46 35.32 -8.37
C ALA A 835 36.45 34.20 -8.73
N ALA A 836 36.61 33.17 -7.90
CA ALA A 836 37.46 32.01 -8.18
C ALA A 836 37.09 31.28 -9.50
N TRP A 837 35.83 31.37 -9.96
CA TRP A 837 35.41 30.85 -11.27
C TRP A 837 36.14 31.52 -12.45
N ARG A 838 36.66 32.74 -12.26
CA ARG A 838 37.40 33.50 -13.29
C ARG A 838 38.86 33.05 -13.42
N GLU A 839 39.36 32.21 -12.50
CA GLU A 839 40.75 31.70 -12.46
C GLU A 839 40.83 30.17 -12.51
N ALA A 840 39.68 29.49 -12.38
CA ALA A 840 39.52 28.05 -12.39
C ALA A 840 39.87 27.42 -13.76
N LEU A 841 40.60 26.31 -13.72
CA LEU A 841 40.84 25.41 -14.85
C LEU A 841 39.95 24.15 -14.79
N CYS A 842 39.47 23.78 -13.61
CA CYS A 842 38.58 22.64 -13.41
C CYS A 842 37.62 22.92 -12.27
N HIS A 843 36.38 22.45 -12.41
CA HIS A 843 35.47 22.21 -11.31
C HIS A 843 35.40 20.69 -11.08
N ALA A 844 35.60 20.24 -9.84
CA ALA A 844 35.40 18.85 -9.46
C ALA A 844 34.50 18.73 -8.22
N MET A 845 33.76 17.62 -8.17
CA MET A 845 32.86 17.18 -7.13
C MET A 845 33.35 15.85 -6.57
N LEU A 846 33.33 15.71 -5.24
CA LEU A 846 33.50 14.46 -4.51
C LEU A 846 32.14 14.00 -3.98
N GLY A 847 31.88 12.69 -4.01
CA GLY A 847 30.61 12.11 -3.54
C GLY A 847 30.75 11.28 -2.26
N ALA A 848 29.84 11.51 -1.31
CA ALA A 848 29.51 10.53 -0.28
C ALA A 848 28.37 9.64 -0.76
N VAL A 849 28.55 8.32 -0.68
CA VAL A 849 27.49 7.32 -0.91
C VAL A 849 27.13 6.66 0.43
N TRP A 850 25.86 6.35 0.65
CA TRP A 850 25.40 5.44 1.70
C TRP A 850 24.46 4.37 1.15
N ALA A 851 24.31 3.25 1.87
CA ALA A 851 23.34 2.24 1.50
C ALA A 851 21.92 2.83 1.56
N ALA A 852 21.01 2.35 0.70
CA ALA A 852 19.58 2.60 0.86
C ALA A 852 19.13 2.32 2.30
N ASP A 853 19.74 1.31 2.94
CA ASP A 853 19.70 0.96 4.37
C ASP A 853 19.76 2.07 5.44
N ALA A 854 20.50 3.14 5.15
CA ALA A 854 21.30 3.79 6.17
C ALA A 854 20.48 4.60 7.19
N ALA A 855 20.56 4.19 8.47
CA ALA A 855 20.05 4.98 9.58
C ALA A 855 20.68 6.40 9.60
N PRO A 856 19.99 7.42 10.14
CA PRO A 856 20.46 8.83 10.10
C PRO A 856 21.90 9.07 10.58
N ALA A 857 22.38 8.30 11.57
CA ALA A 857 23.76 8.38 12.05
C ALA A 857 24.79 7.88 11.01
N GLY A 858 24.44 6.89 10.19
CA GLY A 858 25.26 6.42 9.08
C GLY A 858 25.36 7.44 7.95
N VAL A 859 24.23 8.11 7.63
CA VAL A 859 24.22 9.20 6.64
C VAL A 859 25.02 10.41 7.14
N ALA A 860 24.84 10.82 8.40
CA ALA A 860 25.64 11.87 9.03
C ALA A 860 27.15 11.54 9.02
N ALA A 861 27.53 10.28 9.24
CA ALA A 861 28.93 9.84 9.17
C ALA A 861 29.49 9.84 7.74
N ALA A 862 28.67 9.52 6.72
CA ALA A 862 29.06 9.63 5.31
C ALA A 862 29.29 11.09 4.90
N ASN A 863 28.38 12.00 5.29
CA ASN A 863 28.51 13.43 5.04
C ASN A 863 29.69 14.06 5.77
N ARG A 864 29.90 13.73 7.06
CA ARG A 864 31.09 14.19 7.80
C ARG A 864 32.38 13.77 7.09
N ARG A 865 32.45 12.52 6.62
CA ARG A 865 33.62 12.02 5.87
C ARG A 865 33.85 12.81 4.58
N LEU A 866 32.79 13.16 3.84
CA LEU A 866 32.90 14.05 2.67
C LEU A 866 33.46 15.42 3.05
N THR A 867 32.91 16.07 4.08
CA THR A 867 33.39 17.37 4.57
C THR A 867 34.86 17.31 5.00
N GLU A 868 35.28 16.22 5.63
CA GLU A 868 36.67 15.95 6.04
C GLU A 868 37.59 15.70 4.83
N GLN A 869 37.16 14.90 3.85
CA GLN A 869 37.93 14.62 2.63
C GLN A 869 38.13 15.86 1.76
N LEU A 870 37.13 16.74 1.69
CA LEU A 870 37.20 18.03 1.00
C LEU A 870 38.23 18.99 1.62
N GLN A 871 38.74 18.73 2.84
CA GLN A 871 39.77 19.59 3.43
C GLN A 871 41.03 19.66 2.56
N ILE A 872 41.44 18.54 1.97
CA ILE A 872 42.60 18.51 1.05
C ILE A 872 42.36 19.45 -0.14
N TRP A 873 41.11 19.54 -0.62
CA TRP A 873 40.73 20.43 -1.72
C TRP A 873 40.64 21.90 -1.29
N ARG A 874 40.25 22.17 -0.03
CA ARG A 874 40.32 23.53 0.56
C ARG A 874 41.76 24.02 0.71
N ASP A 875 42.68 23.13 1.11
CA ASP A 875 44.07 23.49 1.35
C ASP A 875 44.83 23.86 0.05
N VAL A 876 44.55 23.16 -1.06
CA VAL A 876 45.12 23.49 -2.39
C VAL A 876 44.38 24.62 -3.11
N SER A 877 43.14 24.89 -2.72
CA SER A 877 42.25 25.87 -3.36
C SER A 877 41.41 26.65 -2.32
N PRO A 878 42.06 27.53 -1.52
CA PRO A 878 41.41 28.30 -0.47
C PRO A 878 40.40 29.30 -1.06
N GLY A 879 39.25 29.46 -0.41
CA GLY A 879 38.17 30.35 -0.87
C GLY A 879 37.46 29.94 -2.19
N ALA A 880 37.92 28.90 -2.89
CA ALA A 880 37.46 28.52 -4.22
C ALA A 880 36.44 27.35 -4.21
N GLY A 881 35.37 27.48 -3.42
CA GLY A 881 34.22 26.57 -3.53
C GLY A 881 33.41 26.82 -4.80
N ALA A 882 32.56 25.86 -5.17
CA ALA A 882 31.65 26.00 -6.29
C ALA A 882 30.34 26.71 -5.89
N TYR A 883 29.35 26.67 -6.77
CA TYR A 883 28.02 27.20 -6.49
C TYR A 883 27.20 26.30 -5.56
N MET A 884 26.26 26.92 -4.86
CA MET A 884 25.42 26.31 -3.81
C MET A 884 24.89 24.91 -4.15
N SER A 885 24.37 24.68 -5.36
CA SER A 885 23.69 23.43 -5.73
C SER A 885 24.57 22.18 -5.87
N GLU A 886 25.89 22.31 -5.96
CA GLU A 886 26.82 21.14 -6.00
C GLU A 886 27.78 21.16 -4.81
N ALA A 887 27.49 21.98 -3.80
CA ALA A 887 28.40 22.26 -2.71
C ALA A 887 28.13 21.37 -1.48
N ASP A 888 29.14 21.24 -0.61
CA ASP A 888 28.90 20.64 0.70
C ASP A 888 28.08 21.63 1.53
N VAL A 889 26.83 21.25 1.82
CA VAL A 889 25.93 21.98 2.72
C VAL A 889 26.51 22.20 4.14
N ASN A 890 27.56 21.46 4.52
CA ASN A 890 28.29 21.60 5.78
C ASN A 890 29.65 22.33 5.61
N GLU A 891 29.88 23.01 4.48
CA GLU A 891 31.13 23.70 4.17
C GLU A 891 31.52 24.70 5.29
N PRO A 892 32.67 24.50 5.97
CA PRO A 892 33.15 25.46 6.96
C PRO A 892 33.57 26.75 6.25
N GLY A 893 32.88 27.86 6.58
CA GLY A 893 33.15 29.15 5.93
C GLY A 893 32.53 29.28 4.54
N PHE A 894 31.34 28.69 4.31
CA PHE A 894 30.58 28.78 3.06
C PHE A 894 30.48 30.20 2.49
N GLN A 895 30.49 31.24 3.34
CA GLN A 895 30.52 32.65 2.94
C GLN A 895 31.63 32.92 1.91
N HIS A 896 32.88 32.61 2.26
CA HIS A 896 34.02 32.82 1.37
C HIS A 896 34.10 31.72 0.32
N SER A 897 33.76 30.47 0.65
CA SER A 897 33.83 29.38 -0.34
C SER A 897 32.84 29.57 -1.52
N PHE A 898 31.64 30.10 -1.32
CA PHE A 898 30.62 30.18 -2.40
C PHE A 898 30.44 31.58 -2.98
N TYR A 899 30.90 32.62 -2.28
CA TYR A 899 30.75 34.02 -2.71
C TYR A 899 32.08 34.80 -2.74
N GLY A 900 33.15 34.29 -2.12
CA GLY A 900 34.44 34.98 -2.05
C GLY A 900 34.32 36.38 -1.45
N ASP A 901 35.01 37.34 -2.04
CA ASP A 901 34.98 38.76 -1.61
C ASP A 901 33.63 39.45 -1.88
N ASN A 902 32.72 38.84 -2.65
CA ASN A 902 31.37 39.38 -2.84
C ASN A 902 30.51 39.27 -1.58
N TYR A 903 30.88 38.44 -0.60
CA TYR A 903 29.97 38.08 0.50
C TYR A 903 29.49 39.29 1.31
N GLU A 904 30.38 40.19 1.74
CA GLU A 904 29.99 41.34 2.56
C GLU A 904 28.99 42.26 1.83
N ARG A 905 29.21 42.49 0.53
CA ARG A 905 28.30 43.26 -0.34
C ARG A 905 26.95 42.57 -0.47
N LEU A 906 26.95 41.27 -0.74
CA LEU A 906 25.71 40.49 -0.90
C LEU A 906 24.93 40.40 0.42
N TYR A 907 25.61 40.28 1.56
CA TYR A 907 25.00 40.25 2.88
C TYR A 907 24.39 41.61 3.24
N ALA A 908 25.09 42.72 2.97
CA ALA A 908 24.51 44.06 3.11
C ALA A 908 23.24 44.24 2.25
N LEU A 909 23.26 43.79 0.99
CA LEU A 909 22.08 43.75 0.12
C LEU A 909 20.97 42.86 0.67
N LYS A 910 21.29 41.68 1.23
CA LYS A 910 20.30 40.78 1.86
C LYS A 910 19.59 41.45 3.04
N GLN A 911 20.33 42.19 3.87
CA GLN A 911 19.74 42.95 4.99
C GLN A 911 18.90 44.14 4.51
N GLU A 912 19.22 44.75 3.37
CA GLU A 912 18.42 45.81 2.75
C GLU A 912 17.11 45.28 2.15
N VAL A 913 17.17 44.20 1.35
CA VAL A 913 16.00 43.69 0.59
C VAL A 913 15.16 42.68 1.36
N ASP A 914 15.74 41.97 2.32
CA ASP A 914 15.09 40.94 3.15
C ASP A 914 15.42 41.05 4.66
N PRO A 915 15.17 42.20 5.32
CA PRO A 915 15.43 42.37 6.76
C PRO A 915 14.60 41.44 7.68
N TRP A 916 13.68 40.64 7.11
CA TRP A 916 12.87 39.66 7.82
C TRP A 916 13.42 38.23 7.74
N GLY A 917 14.41 37.97 6.88
CA GLY A 917 14.87 36.62 6.56
C GLY A 917 13.76 35.73 5.98
N LEU A 918 12.87 36.30 5.17
CA LEU A 918 11.76 35.57 4.55
C LEU A 918 12.26 34.52 3.55
N LEU A 919 13.33 34.85 2.82
CA LEU A 919 14.02 33.96 1.90
C LEU A 919 15.20 33.30 2.62
N TYR A 920 15.14 31.98 2.74
CA TYR A 920 16.14 31.12 3.34
C TYR A 920 16.39 29.88 2.47
N ALA A 921 17.66 29.57 2.25
CA ALA A 921 18.14 28.29 1.75
C ALA A 921 19.44 27.94 2.49
N PRO A 922 19.76 26.65 2.72
CA PRO A 922 21.04 26.26 3.32
C PRO A 922 22.22 26.82 2.51
N THR A 923 23.21 27.39 3.20
CA THR A 923 24.42 28.02 2.62
C THR A 923 24.19 29.22 1.69
N ALA A 924 22.95 29.72 1.59
CA ALA A 924 22.70 31.00 0.95
C ALA A 924 23.18 32.18 1.82
N VAL A 925 23.36 33.36 1.21
CA VAL A 925 23.72 34.60 1.92
C VAL A 925 22.73 34.92 3.05
N GLY A 926 23.25 35.08 4.27
CA GLY A 926 22.46 35.31 5.47
C GLY A 926 21.81 34.06 6.07
N SER A 927 22.11 32.85 5.56
CA SER A 927 21.62 31.60 6.16
C SER A 927 22.30 31.29 7.51
N GLU A 928 23.48 31.87 7.78
CA GLU A 928 24.15 31.76 9.08
C GLU A 928 23.39 32.47 10.21
N ASP A 929 22.52 33.43 9.92
CA ASP A 929 21.67 34.09 10.91
C ASP A 929 20.57 33.14 11.45
N TRP A 930 20.43 31.94 10.87
CA TRP A 930 19.34 31.01 11.14
C TRP A 930 19.82 29.59 11.46
N TYR A 931 18.97 28.82 12.12
CA TYR A 931 19.15 27.40 12.37
C TYR A 931 17.80 26.66 12.31
N VAL A 932 17.85 25.36 12.05
CA VAL A 932 16.67 24.48 12.05
C VAL A 932 16.63 23.71 13.38
N THR A 933 15.50 23.68 14.06
CA THR A 933 15.36 22.96 15.35
C THR A 933 15.39 21.45 15.15
N GLY A 934 16.12 20.71 15.99
CA GLY A 934 16.23 19.24 15.84
C GLY A 934 17.09 18.80 14.65
N GLN A 935 17.93 19.70 14.13
CA GLN A 935 18.88 19.40 13.08
C GLN A 935 19.94 18.42 13.59
N ILE A 936 20.20 17.35 12.83
CA ILE A 936 21.30 16.42 13.10
C ILE A 936 22.57 17.00 12.48
N GLU A 937 23.68 16.97 13.23
CA GLU A 937 24.99 17.45 12.76
C GLU A 937 25.43 16.67 11.51
N TYR A 938 25.95 17.37 10.49
CA TYR A 938 26.28 16.80 9.16
C TYR A 938 25.11 16.16 8.40
N TYR A 939 23.85 16.35 8.83
CA TYR A 939 22.68 15.76 8.19
C TYR A 939 21.50 16.76 8.15
N PRO A 940 21.39 17.60 7.10
CA PRO A 940 20.49 18.77 7.04
C PRO A 940 18.98 18.50 6.84
N THR A 941 18.41 17.52 7.55
CA THR A 941 16.99 17.08 7.58
C THR A 941 15.84 18.05 7.20
N GLN A 942 15.94 19.37 7.40
CA GLN A 942 14.88 20.40 7.18
C GLN A 942 13.53 20.19 7.90
N ASN A 943 13.36 19.13 8.69
CA ASN A 943 12.13 18.78 9.39
C ASN A 943 11.78 19.70 10.58
N GLY A 944 12.68 20.61 10.94
CA GLY A 944 12.51 21.51 12.07
C GLY A 944 11.87 22.84 11.70
N ARG A 945 11.46 23.58 12.74
CA ARG A 945 11.17 25.01 12.61
C ARG A 945 12.48 25.75 12.33
N LEU A 946 12.44 26.66 11.35
CA LEU A 946 13.49 27.64 11.11
C LEU A 946 13.42 28.73 12.19
N CYS A 947 14.54 29.00 12.86
CA CYS A 947 14.67 29.94 13.97
C CYS A 947 15.90 30.83 13.78
N PRO A 948 15.86 32.12 14.15
CA PRO A 948 17.04 32.97 14.13
C PRO A 948 18.01 32.53 15.25
N LYS A 949 19.31 32.60 15.00
CA LYS A 949 20.33 32.49 16.06
C LYS A 949 20.26 33.74 16.96
N GLN A 950 20.58 33.56 18.24
CA GLN A 950 20.59 34.63 19.26
C GLN A 950 21.99 35.21 19.44
#